data_AF-A0AAU0HCT5-F1
#
_entry.id   AF-A0AAU0HCT5-F1
#
_cell.length_a   1.000
_cell.length_b   1.000
_cell.length_c   1.000
_cell.angle_alpha   90.00
_cell.angle_beta   90.00
_cell.angle_gamma   90.00
#
_symmetry.space_group_name_H-M   'P 1'
#
loop_
_entity.id
_entity.type
_entity.pdbx_description
1 polymer ?
#
loop_
_entity_poly.entity_id
_entity_poly.type
_entity_poly.pdbx_seq_one_letter_code
_entity_poly.pdbx_strand_id
1 'polypeptide(L)'
;MIRWGAIVGAIILAVVLPIDAAAEQLTVGPDRQYRDLDAAVRASRAGDELVLQPGRYVAADLKIPHDLTLTGTGDVVLYAPAPVAKGLLVPGAGTEIVVRNLTFEGARSPDRNGAGIRFEGSSLRVEDSTFRRNEDGILATGDPGGMLVIHRSRFEANGHGDGYSHAIYQSRGQRFEVHDSDFVGTRIGHHVKSLAALIVVDNNRFDDGDGEPSYVVDATAGGRLIITNNQVIRRASASQDTLFNYDVSRGGRVGAVTISDNVLTTAKRGTELLRNPERAPVTSTDNRFQTAARGSFDDIRNAETVAEPAMPAASPRAVVPAIQSTSDVDSRLENLTPQQRRAVAKLVAQTPPVERDLTHPKVSADGLLHSPQFPPKADGDLVRFKLRPVIAGESPYVIFGQVFEPGMVKPDTGLVARIGGTEVPVQIVPKALHPDGSVRHAVLSLRVPDGTTAIVDAALRLGPAPSGPAAGLDSLPNLMLTVEGNLGGRTPTTIKRSLRGFLDHSTVWVNGPVVTERTGRSELGPLLSVTADMRLYADRTGRVRLTFENYKTFHDAPRDLSYRVTVTDGDEVLFADTINLHYRNAGWTTVLPIRARRAFDVVHDLESLIAAGAMPGYDLALGIAPDSLPSTNEPVRPGVAGPLTPYMPTTGGRTDIGPQTGWAAAWTITQDPAAKRLLLYTADIGITVPWHFRDDATGLPVITTNRPRFWAEERGAEAKYGKDRVPASLFAGQSGGWTPDVAHKPSLAYPAYLATGEAVYARELAHEAAFAITNIWPDLRGPSGDLLTGALQLRTTAWSLRSVGDAAFILPEDHPLKDYFRTVLAHNIDDLVGNYVRRGTMDSAGETEGYFGIASAREDEAISPWQNDYMAIVLAQEVRRGTPGARALLNWSAGYVAGRVLAPGSNIDVIAGQRQRVIGPTGARYQSWRDIFTETARLHPDDVYLGGAEGGYGLLRGALGAIVQATNDPRATVALARLKALEGGDKLTEPSNQLGRSYSPQFALDPAD
;
A
#
# COMPACT_ATOMS: atom_id res chain seq x y z
N MET A 1 -9.41 -2.82 90.64
CA MET A 1 -9.89 -2.17 89.39
C MET A 1 -8.80 -1.21 88.91
N ILE A 2 -7.84 -1.74 88.14
CA ILE A 2 -6.57 -1.10 87.78
C ILE A 2 -6.32 -1.42 86.30
N ARG A 3 -6.27 -0.35 85.48
CA ARG A 3 -5.25 0.03 84.46
C ARG A 3 -4.56 -1.03 83.58
N TRP A 4 -4.16 -0.83 82.31
CA TRP A 4 -4.30 0.18 81.23
C TRP A 4 -3.57 -0.41 79.98
N GLY A 5 -4.01 -0.08 78.76
CA GLY A 5 -3.14 0.28 77.60
C GLY A 5 -2.53 -0.79 76.66
N ALA A 6 -3.03 -0.87 75.41
CA ALA A 6 -2.28 -1.22 74.18
C ALA A 6 -3.08 -0.79 72.93
N ILE A 7 -2.93 0.47 72.49
CA ILE A 7 -2.32 0.96 71.23
C ILE A 7 -3.03 0.56 69.93
N VAL A 8 -3.63 1.60 69.33
CA VAL A 8 -4.18 1.68 67.96
C VAL A 8 -3.03 1.75 66.96
N GLY A 9 -2.98 0.82 66.01
CA GLY A 9 -2.14 0.91 64.81
C GLY A 9 -3.00 1.31 63.61
N ALA A 10 -3.04 2.60 63.30
CA ALA A 10 -3.59 3.10 62.05
C ALA A 10 -2.57 2.86 60.92
N ILE A 11 -2.94 2.07 59.91
CA ILE A 11 -2.21 2.02 58.65
C ILE A 11 -2.54 3.30 57.89
N ILE A 12 -1.61 4.26 57.92
CA ILE A 12 -1.60 5.40 56.99
C ILE A 12 -1.12 4.85 55.65
N LEU A 13 -2.06 4.62 54.73
CA LEU A 13 -1.75 4.44 53.31
C LEU A 13 -1.41 5.84 52.77
N ALA A 14 -0.12 6.18 52.69
CA ALA A 14 0.34 7.34 51.96
C ALA A 14 0.12 7.08 50.47
N VAL A 15 -0.97 7.61 49.92
CA VAL A 15 -1.15 7.76 48.48
C VAL A 15 -0.13 8.80 48.02
N VAL A 16 1.01 8.34 47.49
CA VAL A 16 1.88 9.19 46.67
C VAL A 16 1.18 9.33 45.33
N LEU A 17 0.40 10.39 45.16
CA LEU A 17 0.01 10.85 43.84
C LEU A 17 1.29 11.28 43.12
N PRO A 18 1.60 10.79 41.91
CA PRO A 18 2.59 11.45 41.07
C PRO A 18 2.04 12.84 40.77
N ILE A 19 2.67 13.86 41.36
CA ILE A 19 2.52 15.23 40.88
C ILE A 19 3.28 15.23 39.56
N ASP A 20 2.57 15.21 38.42
CA ASP A 20 3.17 15.65 37.17
C ASP A 20 3.68 17.07 37.41
N ALA A 21 5.01 17.19 37.47
CA ALA A 21 5.64 18.49 37.54
C ALA A 21 5.31 19.21 36.23
N ALA A 22 4.59 20.33 36.31
CA ALA A 22 4.32 21.18 35.16
C ALA A 22 5.65 21.62 34.53
N ALA A 23 5.70 21.68 33.19
CA ALA A 23 6.84 22.21 32.45
C ALA A 23 7.27 23.56 33.03
N GLU A 24 8.55 23.67 33.40
CA GLU A 24 9.11 24.83 34.09
C GLU A 24 9.81 25.76 33.09
N GLN A 25 9.75 27.06 33.36
CA GLN A 25 10.48 28.06 32.59
C GLN A 25 11.77 28.42 33.31
N LEU A 26 12.92 28.11 32.70
CA LEU A 26 14.25 28.41 33.24
C LEU A 26 14.82 29.64 32.53
N THR A 27 15.25 30.63 33.30
CA THR A 27 15.80 31.88 32.73
C THR A 27 17.32 31.83 32.60
N VAL A 28 17.85 32.22 31.44
CA VAL A 28 19.27 32.16 31.10
C VAL A 28 19.81 33.53 30.75
N GLY A 29 20.92 33.93 31.37
CA GLY A 29 21.56 35.23 31.18
C GLY A 29 22.47 35.62 32.34
N PRO A 30 23.31 36.67 32.18
CA PRO A 30 24.32 37.07 33.16
C PRO A 30 23.78 37.31 34.58
N ASP A 31 22.51 37.72 34.68
CA ASP A 31 21.75 38.08 35.88
C ASP A 31 20.50 37.20 36.09
N ARG A 32 20.42 36.04 35.44
CA ARG A 32 19.28 35.10 35.51
C ARG A 32 19.59 33.86 36.34
N GLN A 33 18.59 32.96 36.44
CA GLN A 33 18.69 31.71 37.20
C GLN A 33 19.90 30.87 36.79
N TYR A 34 20.19 30.81 35.48
CA TYR A 34 21.40 30.19 34.94
C TYR A 34 22.22 31.20 34.16
N ARG A 35 23.50 31.32 34.49
CA ARG A 35 24.43 32.22 33.80
C ARG A 35 24.77 31.73 32.39
N ASP A 36 24.84 30.42 32.20
CA ASP A 36 25.32 29.76 30.98
C ASP A 36 24.26 28.77 30.46
N LEU A 37 24.09 28.72 29.13
CA LEU A 37 23.08 27.88 28.47
C LEU A 37 23.25 26.38 28.77
N ASP A 38 24.49 25.90 28.80
CA ASP A 38 24.83 24.52 29.10
C ASP A 38 24.41 24.10 30.54
N ALA A 39 24.51 25.02 31.51
CA ALA A 39 24.02 24.78 32.86
C ALA A 39 22.49 24.69 32.91
N ALA A 40 21.80 25.52 32.12
CA ALA A 40 20.34 25.50 32.03
C ALA A 40 19.82 24.21 31.36
N VAL A 41 20.45 23.75 30.27
CA VAL A 41 20.10 22.48 29.60
C VAL A 41 20.31 21.28 30.53
N ARG A 42 21.37 21.26 31.33
CA ARG A 42 21.59 20.21 32.34
C ARG A 42 20.56 20.20 33.46
N ALA A 43 20.01 21.37 33.79
CA ALA A 43 19.06 21.52 34.88
C ALA A 43 17.60 21.35 34.42
N SER A 44 17.33 21.49 33.12
CA SER A 44 16.00 21.32 32.56
C SER A 44 15.58 19.85 32.47
N ARG A 45 14.28 19.65 32.35
CA ARG A 45 13.60 18.37 32.12
C ARG A 45 12.91 18.40 30.77
N ALA A 46 12.43 17.23 30.34
CA ALA A 46 11.64 17.10 29.13
C ALA A 46 10.40 18.00 29.19
N GLY A 47 10.21 18.81 28.14
CA GLY A 47 9.09 19.74 28.01
C GLY A 47 9.33 21.15 28.57
N ASP A 48 10.44 21.40 29.27
CA ASP A 48 10.77 22.72 29.82
C ASP A 48 11.06 23.76 28.72
N GLU A 49 11.00 25.03 29.11
CA GLU A 49 11.41 26.16 28.26
C GLU A 49 12.61 26.89 28.86
N LEU A 50 13.66 27.04 28.07
CA LEU A 50 14.78 27.92 28.36
C LEU A 50 14.54 29.29 27.73
N VAL A 51 14.41 30.32 28.57
CA VAL A 51 14.22 31.71 28.13
C VAL A 51 15.53 32.48 28.25
N LEU A 52 16.12 32.80 27.10
CA LEU A 52 17.43 33.43 26.99
C LEU A 52 17.30 34.95 26.88
N GLN A 53 17.93 35.68 27.80
CA GLN A 53 18.07 37.13 27.73
C GLN A 53 19.01 37.54 26.57
N PRO A 54 18.83 38.73 25.95
CA PRO A 54 19.74 39.20 24.90
C PRO A 54 21.20 39.16 25.35
N GLY A 55 22.06 38.63 24.50
CA GLY A 55 23.44 38.33 24.85
C GLY A 55 24.08 37.31 23.92
N ARG A 56 25.40 37.13 24.06
CA ARG A 56 26.16 36.13 23.32
C ARG A 56 26.48 34.96 24.25
N TYR A 57 26.16 33.75 23.81
CA TYR A 57 26.33 32.52 24.58
C TYR A 57 27.24 31.58 23.80
N VAL A 58 28.22 31.00 24.51
CA VAL A 58 29.05 29.95 23.95
C VAL A 58 28.24 28.65 23.90
N ALA A 59 28.09 28.09 22.72
CA ALA A 59 27.48 26.78 22.49
C ALA A 59 28.36 26.01 21.52
N ALA A 60 29.01 24.95 22.01
CA ALA A 60 29.89 24.10 21.23
C ALA A 60 29.54 22.64 21.55
N ASP A 61 28.94 21.95 20.58
CA ASP A 61 28.45 20.59 20.70
C ASP A 61 27.51 20.39 21.89
N LEU A 62 26.68 21.40 22.18
CA LEU A 62 25.76 21.36 23.30
C LEU A 62 24.69 20.30 23.05
N LYS A 63 24.80 19.19 23.78
CA LYS A 63 23.87 18.07 23.71
C LYS A 63 22.56 18.42 24.39
N ILE A 64 21.45 18.16 23.70
CA ILE A 64 20.10 18.29 24.27
C ILE A 64 19.47 16.89 24.25
N PRO A 65 19.37 16.21 25.41
CA PRO A 65 19.01 14.79 25.47
C PRO A 65 17.51 14.55 25.67
N HIS A 66 16.69 15.60 25.75
CA HIS A 66 15.26 15.54 26.00
C HIS A 66 14.53 16.68 25.30
N ASP A 67 13.20 16.58 25.23
CA ASP A 67 12.36 17.60 24.60
C ASP A 67 12.54 18.94 25.27
N LEU A 68 12.76 20.00 24.49
CA LEU A 68 13.10 21.30 25.04
C LEU A 68 12.70 22.42 24.11
N THR A 69 12.18 23.50 24.69
CA THR A 69 11.98 24.77 23.97
C THR A 69 13.10 25.74 24.36
N LEU A 70 13.72 26.41 23.39
CA LEU A 70 14.67 27.49 23.62
C LEU A 70 14.14 28.77 22.97
N THR A 71 13.89 29.80 23.77
CA THR A 71 13.29 31.06 23.34
C THR A 71 14.17 32.24 23.70
N GLY A 72 14.63 33.02 22.71
CA GLY A 72 15.30 34.30 22.95
C GLY A 72 14.30 35.44 23.18
N THR A 73 14.56 36.32 24.14
CA THR A 73 13.71 37.51 24.38
C THR A 73 14.20 38.77 23.64
N GLY A 74 15.12 38.63 22.70
CA GLY A 74 15.72 39.70 21.88
C GLY A 74 16.99 39.18 21.17
N ASP A 75 18.01 40.02 21.01
CA ASP A 75 19.25 39.63 20.31
C ASP A 75 20.08 38.59 21.09
N VAL A 76 19.78 37.32 20.87
CA VAL A 76 20.50 36.17 21.43
C VAL A 76 21.34 35.51 20.36
N VAL A 77 22.66 35.42 20.58
CA VAL A 77 23.59 34.79 19.63
C VAL A 77 24.30 33.60 20.27
N LEU A 78 24.09 32.41 19.71
CA LEU A 78 24.85 31.21 19.99
C LEU A 78 26.05 31.14 19.04
N TYR A 79 27.25 30.92 19.58
CA TYR A 79 28.48 30.82 18.79
C TYR A 79 29.51 29.91 19.48
N ALA A 80 30.53 29.47 18.74
CA ALA A 80 31.67 28.75 19.27
C ALA A 80 32.97 29.52 18.99
N PRO A 81 33.84 29.77 19.99
CA PRO A 81 35.12 30.47 19.79
C PRO A 81 36.19 29.58 19.14
N ALA A 82 35.98 28.26 19.11
CA ALA A 82 36.83 27.25 18.49
C ALA A 82 35.98 26.34 17.60
N PRO A 83 36.57 25.57 16.66
CA PRO A 83 35.83 24.60 15.86
C PRO A 83 35.04 23.61 16.74
N VAL A 84 33.80 23.34 16.33
CA VAL A 84 32.93 22.29 16.90
C VAL A 84 33.25 20.94 16.27
N ALA A 85 32.88 19.86 16.97
CA ALA A 85 32.92 18.51 16.42
C ALA A 85 31.76 18.23 15.46
N LYS A 86 30.57 18.79 15.75
CA LYS A 86 29.34 18.58 14.98
C LYS A 86 28.57 19.88 14.76
N GLY A 87 28.24 20.62 15.84
CA GLY A 87 27.39 21.81 15.73
C GLY A 87 27.30 22.64 17.01
N LEU A 88 26.65 23.81 16.96
CA LEU A 88 26.45 24.62 18.16
C LEU A 88 25.47 23.93 19.13
N LEU A 89 24.34 23.46 18.59
CA LEU A 89 23.41 22.56 19.28
C LEU A 89 23.40 21.18 18.62
N VAL A 90 23.35 20.13 19.45
CA VAL A 90 23.28 18.73 19.01
C VAL A 90 22.15 18.00 19.75
N PRO A 91 20.88 18.23 19.39
CA PRO A 91 19.78 17.43 19.93
C PRO A 91 19.89 15.98 19.51
N GLY A 92 19.77 15.08 20.48
CA GLY A 92 19.97 13.64 20.31
C GLY A 92 18.74 12.88 19.79
N ALA A 93 18.91 11.59 19.53
CA ALA A 93 17.82 10.70 19.08
C ALA A 93 16.60 10.76 20.03
N GLY A 94 15.40 10.72 19.45
CA GLY A 94 14.14 10.72 20.20
C GLY A 94 13.67 12.07 20.73
N THR A 95 14.44 13.16 20.56
CA THR A 95 14.04 14.48 21.11
C THR A 95 13.20 15.31 20.16
N GLU A 96 12.23 16.04 20.69
CA GLU A 96 11.51 17.12 20.03
C GLU A 96 11.97 18.49 20.53
N ILE A 97 12.55 19.30 19.64
CA ILE A 97 13.10 20.61 20.00
C ILE A 97 12.35 21.73 19.28
N VAL A 98 12.07 22.79 20.02
CA VAL A 98 11.60 24.06 19.45
C VAL A 98 12.62 25.16 19.73
N VAL A 99 13.01 25.89 18.69
CA VAL A 99 13.91 27.04 18.80
C VAL A 99 13.20 28.29 18.32
N ARG A 100 13.22 29.35 19.11
CA ARG A 100 12.59 30.63 18.80
C ARG A 100 13.52 31.81 19.01
N ASN A 101 13.60 32.71 18.03
CA ASN A 101 14.29 33.99 18.17
C ASN A 101 15.75 33.88 18.64
N LEU A 102 16.50 32.94 18.05
CA LEU A 102 17.93 32.74 18.31
C LEU A 102 18.76 32.93 17.04
N THR A 103 19.96 33.48 17.20
CA THR A 103 20.97 33.54 16.12
C THR A 103 22.03 32.46 16.32
N PHE A 104 22.29 31.64 15.31
CA PHE A 104 23.36 30.64 15.25
C PHE A 104 24.48 31.16 14.34
N GLU A 105 25.65 31.42 14.91
CA GLU A 105 26.73 32.13 14.21
C GLU A 105 28.05 31.35 14.18
N GLY A 106 28.58 31.17 12.97
CA GLY A 106 29.99 30.85 12.77
C GLY A 106 30.42 29.42 13.09
N ALA A 107 29.50 28.45 13.14
CA ALA A 107 29.83 27.05 13.36
C ALA A 107 30.77 26.52 12.27
N ARG A 108 31.88 25.92 12.69
CA ARG A 108 32.91 25.33 11.81
C ARG A 108 33.45 24.06 12.44
N SER A 109 33.77 23.08 11.62
CA SER A 109 34.34 21.80 12.06
C SER A 109 35.58 21.46 11.24
N PRO A 110 36.46 20.58 11.74
CA PRO A 110 37.57 20.04 10.94
C PRO A 110 37.11 19.36 9.63
N ASP A 111 35.92 18.73 9.66
CA ASP A 111 35.33 17.99 8.55
C ASP A 111 34.52 18.87 7.58
N ARG A 112 34.49 20.19 7.80
CA ARG A 112 33.82 21.20 6.97
C ARG A 112 32.29 21.07 6.91
N ASN A 113 31.68 20.49 7.94
CA ASN A 113 30.23 20.31 8.08
C ASN A 113 29.69 20.83 9.43
N GLY A 114 30.37 21.84 10.01
CA GLY A 114 30.00 22.40 11.31
C GLY A 114 28.66 23.12 11.23
N ALA A 115 27.65 22.60 11.94
CA ALA A 115 26.28 23.07 11.81
C ALA A 115 25.86 24.07 12.89
N GLY A 116 24.98 25.03 12.56
CA GLY A 116 24.26 25.80 13.58
C GLY A 116 23.46 24.86 14.50
N ILE A 117 22.70 23.94 13.91
CA ILE A 117 22.07 22.81 14.60
C ILE A 117 22.43 21.51 13.88
N ARG A 118 23.06 20.56 14.58
CA ARG A 118 23.25 19.18 14.13
C ARG A 118 22.15 18.31 14.75
N PHE A 119 21.05 18.13 14.01
CA PHE A 119 19.85 17.50 14.56
C PHE A 119 19.83 15.98 14.33
N GLU A 120 19.72 15.21 15.42
CA GLU A 120 19.63 13.75 15.39
C GLU A 120 18.32 13.23 16.02
N GLY A 121 17.39 14.10 16.40
CA GLY A 121 16.13 13.77 17.08
C GLY A 121 14.93 13.50 16.16
N SER A 122 13.73 13.48 16.76
CA SER A 122 12.47 13.17 16.08
C SER A 122 11.86 14.38 15.39
N SER A 123 11.68 15.51 16.07
CA SER A 123 11.07 16.71 15.49
C SER A 123 11.87 17.98 15.82
N LEU A 124 12.12 18.83 14.82
CA LEU A 124 12.73 20.16 15.02
C LEU A 124 11.83 21.24 14.43
N ARG A 125 11.46 22.21 15.27
CA ARG A 125 10.74 23.41 14.86
C ARG A 125 11.57 24.66 15.12
N VAL A 126 11.77 25.48 14.11
CA VAL A 126 12.57 26.70 14.16
C VAL A 126 11.72 27.89 13.76
N GLU A 127 11.61 28.89 14.62
CA GLU A 127 10.75 30.06 14.43
C GLU A 127 11.54 31.35 14.69
N ASP A 128 11.39 32.35 13.83
CA ASP A 128 11.95 33.70 14.06
C ASP A 128 13.48 33.73 14.29
N SER A 129 14.21 32.73 13.77
CA SER A 129 15.63 32.53 14.07
C SER A 129 16.55 32.84 12.89
N THR A 130 17.82 33.11 13.17
CA THR A 130 18.84 33.41 12.15
C THR A 130 20.00 32.42 12.19
N PHE A 131 20.40 31.88 11.05
CA PHE A 131 21.58 31.04 10.87
C PHE A 131 22.54 31.76 9.95
N ARG A 132 23.70 32.21 10.46
CA ARG A 132 24.63 32.99 9.64
C ARG A 132 26.06 32.53 9.71
N ARG A 133 26.68 32.46 8.53
CA ARG A 133 28.11 32.16 8.34
C ARG A 133 28.57 30.84 8.98
N ASN A 134 27.67 29.86 9.07
CA ASN A 134 27.99 28.48 9.46
C ASN A 134 28.43 27.69 8.24
N GLU A 135 29.16 26.58 8.43
CA GLU A 135 29.41 25.64 7.33
C GLU A 135 28.09 25.00 6.88
N ASP A 136 27.29 24.49 7.82
CA ASP A 136 25.89 24.13 7.61
C ASP A 136 24.97 25.00 8.49
N GLY A 137 23.85 25.49 7.96
CA GLY A 137 22.86 26.15 8.82
C GLY A 137 22.20 25.13 9.74
N ILE A 138 21.54 24.14 9.13
CA ILE A 138 20.98 22.96 9.81
C ILE A 138 21.42 21.71 9.06
N LEU A 139 21.98 20.74 9.79
CA LEU A 139 22.31 19.42 9.26
C LEU A 139 21.56 18.33 10.06
N ALA A 140 20.46 17.86 9.50
CA ALA A 140 19.53 16.91 10.11
C ALA A 140 19.75 15.48 9.59
N THR A 141 20.11 14.59 10.53
CA THR A 141 20.23 13.14 10.32
C THR A 141 19.35 12.35 11.28
N GLY A 142 18.32 13.00 11.82
CA GLY A 142 17.35 12.43 12.75
C GLY A 142 16.39 11.42 12.13
N ASP A 143 15.27 11.20 12.79
CA ASP A 143 14.45 10.01 12.55
C ASP A 143 13.77 9.99 11.17
N PRO A 144 13.61 8.81 10.53
CA PRO A 144 12.91 8.71 9.24
C PRO A 144 11.44 9.14 9.28
N GLY A 145 10.79 9.06 10.46
CA GLY A 145 9.43 9.58 10.70
C GLY A 145 9.42 11.05 11.12
N GLY A 146 10.59 11.66 11.28
CA GLY A 146 10.75 12.96 11.86
C GLY A 146 10.33 14.13 10.98
N MET A 147 10.11 15.27 11.63
CA MET A 147 9.68 16.51 10.99
C MET A 147 10.70 17.63 11.19
N LEU A 148 10.98 18.37 10.12
CA LEU A 148 11.76 19.60 10.18
C LEU A 148 10.90 20.75 9.65
N VAL A 149 10.54 21.69 10.52
CA VAL A 149 9.65 22.81 10.20
C VAL A 149 10.33 24.13 10.53
N ILE A 150 10.46 25.01 9.53
CA ILE A 150 11.10 26.33 9.65
C ILE A 150 10.09 27.42 9.30
N HIS A 151 9.95 28.41 10.19
CA HIS A 151 9.02 29.53 10.06
C HIS A 151 9.75 30.87 10.27
N ARG A 152 9.48 31.90 9.45
CA ARG A 152 9.98 33.29 9.64
C ARG A 152 11.47 33.39 9.99
N SER A 153 12.30 32.57 9.38
CA SER A 153 13.72 32.46 9.75
C SER A 153 14.63 32.94 8.62
N ARG A 154 15.90 33.21 8.95
CA ARG A 154 16.88 33.74 7.99
C ARG A 154 18.14 32.88 7.94
N PHE A 155 18.55 32.48 6.74
CA PHE A 155 19.79 31.74 6.47
C PHE A 155 20.72 32.62 5.63
N GLU A 156 21.83 33.07 6.21
CA GLU A 156 22.71 34.06 5.60
C GLU A 156 24.15 33.58 5.48
N ALA A 157 24.66 33.51 4.25
CA ALA A 157 26.06 33.22 3.97
C ALA A 157 26.58 31.90 4.59
N ASN A 158 25.70 30.90 4.72
CA ASN A 158 26.08 29.54 5.12
C ASN A 158 26.70 28.78 3.93
N GLY A 159 27.48 27.74 4.21
CA GLY A 159 28.23 26.98 3.20
C GLY A 159 29.74 27.17 3.34
N HIS A 160 30.50 26.09 3.14
CA HIS A 160 31.97 26.11 3.20
C HIS A 160 32.63 26.48 1.85
N GLY A 161 31.94 26.30 0.72
CA GLY A 161 32.53 26.46 -0.61
C GLY A 161 32.86 25.14 -1.33
N ASP A 162 32.45 23.99 -0.79
CA ASP A 162 32.89 22.67 -1.27
C ASP A 162 31.82 21.90 -2.08
N GLY A 163 30.58 22.38 -2.09
CA GLY A 163 29.44 21.73 -2.74
C GLY A 163 28.71 20.70 -1.87
N TYR A 164 29.15 20.47 -0.63
CA TYR A 164 28.57 19.49 0.30
C TYR A 164 27.92 20.13 1.52
N SER A 165 28.42 21.26 2.01
CA SER A 165 27.74 22.02 3.09
C SER A 165 26.62 22.89 2.50
N HIS A 166 25.51 23.04 3.22
CA HIS A 166 24.27 23.65 2.74
C HIS A 166 23.68 24.64 3.75
N ALA A 167 22.77 25.52 3.30
CA ALA A 167 21.99 26.31 4.25
C ALA A 167 21.09 25.40 5.12
N ILE A 168 20.42 24.43 4.48
CA ILE A 168 19.72 23.34 5.17
C ILE A 168 19.99 22.02 4.45
N TYR A 169 20.33 20.99 5.20
CA TYR A 169 20.37 19.61 4.74
C TYR A 169 19.60 18.68 5.67
N GLN A 170 18.52 18.09 5.15
CA GLN A 170 17.83 16.96 5.78
C GLN A 170 18.10 15.67 5.01
N SER A 171 18.84 14.75 5.63
CA SER A 171 19.24 13.49 5.00
C SER A 171 18.16 12.40 5.00
N ARG A 172 17.09 12.56 5.82
CA ARG A 172 15.90 11.70 5.89
C ARG A 172 14.80 12.37 6.73
N GLY A 173 13.55 11.97 6.53
CA GLY A 173 12.40 12.42 7.34
C GLY A 173 11.06 12.22 6.65
N GLN A 174 9.96 12.29 7.40
CA GLN A 174 8.62 12.19 6.80
C GLN A 174 8.25 13.50 6.11
N ARG A 175 8.61 14.63 6.74
CA ARG A 175 8.17 15.96 6.31
C ARG A 175 9.24 17.02 6.53
N PHE A 176 9.46 17.83 5.51
CA PHE A 176 10.25 19.05 5.52
C PHE A 176 9.35 20.21 5.15
N GLU A 177 9.32 21.26 5.97
CA GLU A 177 8.61 22.50 5.64
C GLU A 177 9.47 23.72 5.92
N VAL A 178 9.47 24.65 4.98
CA VAL A 178 10.04 25.98 5.18
C VAL A 178 9.08 27.02 4.63
N HIS A 179 8.72 27.98 5.49
CA HIS A 179 7.79 29.04 5.13
C HIS A 179 8.17 30.40 5.70
N ASP A 180 7.79 31.44 4.97
CA ASP A 180 7.97 32.86 5.34
C ASP A 180 9.44 33.23 5.63
N SER A 181 10.40 32.54 5.03
CA SER A 181 11.82 32.60 5.40
C SER A 181 12.72 33.21 4.32
N ASP A 182 13.85 33.77 4.73
CA ASP A 182 14.85 34.41 3.87
C ASP A 182 16.13 33.57 3.76
N PHE A 183 16.59 33.30 2.54
CA PHE A 183 17.88 32.68 2.25
C PHE A 183 18.72 33.65 1.43
N VAL A 184 19.89 34.04 1.94
CA VAL A 184 20.75 35.03 1.27
C VAL A 184 22.20 34.57 1.24
N GLY A 185 22.79 34.48 0.05
CA GLY A 185 24.26 34.38 -0.08
C GLY A 185 24.87 33.01 0.21
N THR A 186 24.15 31.90 0.04
CA THR A 186 24.69 30.55 0.25
C THR A 186 25.98 30.30 -0.55
N ARG A 187 27.04 29.85 0.12
CA ARG A 187 28.42 29.77 -0.38
C ARG A 187 28.73 28.39 -0.94
N ILE A 188 28.29 28.14 -2.17
CA ILE A 188 28.38 26.83 -2.85
C ILE A 188 27.56 25.76 -2.08
N GLY A 189 27.00 24.78 -2.76
CA GLY A 189 25.96 23.90 -2.18
C GLY A 189 24.54 24.50 -2.31
N HIS A 190 23.53 23.91 -1.67
CA HIS A 190 22.12 24.25 -1.88
C HIS A 190 21.56 25.20 -0.82
N HIS A 191 20.57 26.03 -1.19
CA HIS A 191 19.76 26.73 -0.18
C HIS A 191 19.01 25.71 0.67
N VAL A 192 18.35 24.74 0.03
CA VAL A 192 17.67 23.61 0.68
C VAL A 192 18.01 22.30 -0.01
N LYS A 193 18.48 21.31 0.74
CA LYS A 193 18.55 19.90 0.33
C LYS A 193 17.73 19.05 1.28
N SER A 194 16.76 18.30 0.76
CA SER A 194 15.95 17.40 1.59
C SER A 194 15.68 16.08 0.90
N LEU A 195 15.76 15.00 1.68
CA LEU A 195 15.40 13.65 1.30
C LEU A 195 14.07 13.23 1.97
N ALA A 196 13.27 14.19 2.42
CA ALA A 196 11.98 13.93 3.07
C ALA A 196 10.90 13.47 2.08
N ALA A 197 9.93 12.69 2.56
CA ALA A 197 8.85 12.17 1.73
C ALA A 197 7.86 13.27 1.26
N LEU A 198 7.70 14.34 2.03
CA LEU A 198 6.99 15.57 1.68
C LEU A 198 7.93 16.76 1.93
N ILE A 199 8.12 17.59 0.90
CA ILE A 199 8.94 18.79 0.94
C ILE A 199 8.04 19.98 0.55
N VAL A 200 7.78 20.86 1.50
CA VAL A 200 6.97 22.08 1.29
C VAL A 200 7.87 23.31 1.44
N VAL A 201 7.96 24.10 0.38
CA VAL A 201 8.73 25.33 0.30
C VAL A 201 7.78 26.44 -0.12
N ASP A 202 7.26 27.19 0.84
CA ASP A 202 6.17 28.14 0.61
C ASP A 202 6.49 29.57 1.08
N ASN A 203 6.20 30.59 0.28
CA ASN A 203 6.33 32.00 0.65
C ASN A 203 7.73 32.42 1.16
N ASN A 204 8.80 31.85 0.59
CA ASN A 204 10.18 32.18 0.97
C ASN A 204 10.84 33.12 -0.05
N ARG A 205 11.91 33.78 0.36
CA ARG A 205 12.79 34.55 -0.53
C ARG A 205 14.18 33.92 -0.57
N PHE A 206 14.57 33.45 -1.76
CA PHE A 206 15.90 32.93 -2.07
C PHE A 206 16.68 33.94 -2.89
N ASP A 207 17.73 34.50 -2.33
CA ASP A 207 18.60 35.49 -2.98
C ASP A 207 20.04 35.00 -2.97
N ASP A 208 20.60 34.78 -4.15
CA ASP A 208 21.99 34.34 -4.25
C ASP A 208 22.96 35.39 -3.70
N GLY A 209 22.59 36.68 -3.63
CA GLY A 209 23.43 37.74 -3.08
C GLY A 209 24.83 37.79 -3.71
N ASP A 210 25.86 37.66 -2.87
CA ASP A 210 27.27 37.53 -3.27
C ASP A 210 27.76 36.06 -3.21
N GLY A 211 26.85 35.10 -3.03
CA GLY A 211 27.13 33.66 -3.03
C GLY A 211 27.12 33.02 -4.42
N GLU A 212 27.45 31.73 -4.46
CA GLU A 212 27.49 30.91 -5.69
C GLU A 212 26.75 29.57 -5.51
N PRO A 213 25.47 29.58 -5.08
CA PRO A 213 24.75 28.34 -4.77
C PRO A 213 24.53 27.46 -6.00
N SER A 214 24.35 26.17 -5.74
CA SER A 214 23.97 25.13 -6.69
C SER A 214 22.45 25.19 -6.92
N TYR A 215 21.67 24.14 -6.64
CA TYR A 215 20.20 24.21 -6.65
C TYR A 215 19.62 25.09 -5.52
N VAL A 216 18.48 25.73 -5.78
CA VAL A 216 17.66 26.40 -4.76
C VAL A 216 17.03 25.35 -3.86
N VAL A 217 16.35 24.36 -4.47
CA VAL A 217 15.80 23.20 -3.78
C VAL A 217 16.31 21.95 -4.47
N ASP A 218 16.86 21.03 -3.70
CA ASP A 218 17.29 19.71 -4.17
C ASP A 218 16.55 18.60 -3.42
N ALA A 219 15.58 17.99 -4.11
CA ALA A 219 14.82 16.83 -3.68
C ALA A 219 15.42 15.55 -4.28
N THR A 220 16.60 15.16 -3.80
CA THR A 220 17.39 14.03 -4.35
C THR A 220 16.90 12.64 -3.92
N ALA A 221 15.76 12.57 -3.21
CA ALA A 221 15.05 11.32 -2.92
C ALA A 221 13.58 11.33 -3.41
N GLY A 222 13.24 12.26 -4.30
CA GLY A 222 11.90 12.46 -4.81
C GLY A 222 10.93 12.93 -3.72
N GLY A 223 9.86 12.16 -3.50
CA GLY A 223 8.76 12.53 -2.62
C GLY A 223 7.76 13.47 -3.28
N ARG A 224 6.85 14.05 -2.49
CA ARG A 224 5.99 15.14 -2.96
C ARG A 224 6.71 16.46 -2.71
N LEU A 225 7.07 17.16 -3.78
CA LEU A 225 7.74 18.45 -3.73
C LEU A 225 6.73 19.56 -4.07
N ILE A 226 6.52 20.49 -3.16
CA ILE A 226 5.61 21.63 -3.31
C ILE A 226 6.42 22.90 -3.13
N ILE A 227 6.51 23.72 -4.18
CA ILE A 227 7.25 24.98 -4.24
C ILE A 227 6.28 26.09 -4.64
N THR A 228 5.81 26.87 -3.68
CA THR A 228 4.72 27.84 -3.90
C THR A 228 5.05 29.24 -3.37
N ASN A 229 4.60 30.28 -4.06
CA ASN A 229 4.69 31.68 -3.59
C ASN A 229 6.11 32.20 -3.30
N ASN A 230 7.16 31.57 -3.81
CA ASN A 230 8.54 31.96 -3.47
C ASN A 230 9.07 33.06 -4.41
N GLN A 231 9.96 33.91 -3.90
CA GLN A 231 10.78 34.81 -4.71
C GLN A 231 12.20 34.22 -4.85
N VAL A 232 12.68 34.02 -6.08
CA VAL A 232 14.05 33.55 -6.36
C VAL A 232 14.81 34.63 -7.14
N ILE A 233 15.99 35.01 -6.65
CA ILE A 233 16.91 35.95 -7.28
C ILE A 233 18.23 35.21 -7.55
N ARG A 234 18.38 34.73 -8.80
CA ARG A 234 19.48 33.92 -9.29
C ARG A 234 20.57 34.78 -9.90
N ARG A 235 21.82 34.65 -9.45
CA ARG A 235 22.96 35.42 -9.98
C ARG A 235 23.66 34.66 -11.10
N ALA A 236 24.38 35.39 -11.95
CA ALA A 236 25.12 34.80 -13.07
C ALA A 236 26.23 33.81 -12.62
N SER A 237 26.78 34.04 -11.42
CA SER A 237 27.83 33.23 -10.78
C SER A 237 27.35 31.91 -10.19
N ALA A 238 26.04 31.63 -10.18
CA ALA A 238 25.54 30.39 -9.60
C ALA A 238 26.12 29.15 -10.31
N SER A 239 26.43 28.11 -9.53
CA SER A 239 27.25 26.98 -9.99
C SER A 239 26.51 25.95 -10.85
N GLN A 240 25.17 25.95 -10.83
CA GLN A 240 24.31 25.10 -11.66
C GLN A 240 23.39 25.92 -12.56
N ASP A 241 23.00 25.37 -13.70
CA ASP A 241 22.05 26.02 -14.60
C ASP A 241 20.60 25.82 -14.13
N THR A 242 20.30 24.75 -13.38
CA THR A 242 18.95 24.45 -12.89
C THR A 242 18.64 25.10 -11.53
N LEU A 243 17.40 25.54 -11.32
CA LEU A 243 16.90 26.04 -10.02
C LEU A 243 16.48 24.91 -9.09
N PHE A 244 15.55 24.05 -9.53
CA PHE A 244 15.01 22.96 -8.73
C PHE A 244 15.46 21.61 -9.26
N ASN A 245 15.98 20.75 -8.39
CA ASN A 245 16.32 19.38 -8.73
C ASN A 245 15.33 18.41 -8.08
N TYR A 246 14.86 17.46 -8.87
CA TYR A 246 14.02 16.38 -8.43
C TYR A 246 14.54 15.08 -9.04
N ASP A 247 15.09 14.21 -8.21
CA ASP A 247 15.48 12.86 -8.62
C ASP A 247 15.43 11.86 -7.47
N VAL A 248 15.60 10.57 -7.75
CA VAL A 248 15.62 9.52 -6.71
C VAL A 248 17.00 8.88 -6.56
N SER A 249 18.06 9.59 -6.94
CA SER A 249 19.42 9.03 -6.94
C SER A 249 19.97 8.73 -5.53
N ARG A 250 19.36 9.29 -4.48
CA ARG A 250 19.68 9.00 -3.07
C ARG A 250 18.68 8.06 -2.40
N GLY A 251 17.91 7.29 -3.18
CA GLY A 251 16.82 6.46 -2.69
C GLY A 251 15.50 7.23 -2.62
N GLY A 252 14.45 6.67 -2.01
CA GLY A 252 13.13 7.30 -1.98
C GLY A 252 12.25 6.90 -3.16
N ARG A 253 11.22 7.70 -3.47
CA ARG A 253 10.19 7.34 -4.47
C ARG A 253 9.77 8.56 -5.29
N VAL A 254 9.38 8.32 -6.53
CA VAL A 254 8.79 9.36 -7.38
C VAL A 254 7.39 9.68 -6.84
N GLY A 255 7.19 10.86 -6.26
CA GLY A 255 5.90 11.50 -6.04
C GLY A 255 5.55 12.49 -7.16
N ALA A 256 5.11 13.69 -6.79
CA ALA A 256 4.72 14.74 -7.72
C ALA A 256 5.42 16.06 -7.36
N VAL A 257 5.57 16.93 -8.36
CA VAL A 257 6.18 18.25 -8.23
C VAL A 257 5.12 19.30 -8.51
N THR A 258 4.86 20.18 -7.55
CA THR A 258 4.03 21.37 -7.72
C THR A 258 4.92 22.60 -7.62
N ILE A 259 4.92 23.44 -8.66
CA ILE A 259 5.66 24.71 -8.69
C ILE A 259 4.65 25.79 -9.07
N SER A 260 4.13 26.58 -8.13
CA SER A 260 3.16 27.61 -8.47
C SER A 260 3.41 28.98 -7.84
N ASP A 261 2.95 30.03 -8.51
CA ASP A 261 2.92 31.39 -7.97
C ASP A 261 4.29 31.96 -7.56
N ASN A 262 5.38 31.41 -8.09
CA ASN A 262 6.74 31.85 -7.77
C ASN A 262 7.16 33.03 -8.66
N VAL A 263 7.97 33.96 -8.13
CA VAL A 263 8.62 35.04 -8.89
C VAL A 263 10.11 34.73 -9.02
N LEU A 264 10.54 34.43 -10.24
CA LEU A 264 11.87 33.92 -10.55
C LEU A 264 12.63 34.95 -11.41
N THR A 265 13.58 35.65 -10.79
CA THR A 265 14.45 36.62 -11.45
C THR A 265 15.84 36.02 -11.63
N THR A 266 16.34 35.91 -12.87
CA THR A 266 17.68 35.35 -13.13
C THR A 266 18.55 36.28 -13.98
N ALA A 267 19.82 36.39 -13.59
CA ALA A 267 20.90 36.97 -14.38
C ALA A 267 21.75 35.91 -15.11
N LYS A 268 21.52 34.62 -14.85
CA LYS A 268 22.25 33.51 -15.47
C LYS A 268 21.55 33.05 -16.76
N ARG A 269 22.27 33.11 -17.89
CA ARG A 269 21.74 32.65 -19.18
C ARG A 269 21.56 31.13 -19.18
N GLY A 270 20.49 30.64 -19.81
CA GLY A 270 20.21 29.21 -19.90
C GLY A 270 19.72 28.59 -18.59
N THR A 271 19.15 29.39 -17.69
CA THR A 271 18.60 28.87 -16.43
C THR A 271 17.45 27.90 -16.72
N GLU A 272 17.51 26.70 -16.14
CA GLU A 272 16.44 25.68 -16.22
C GLU A 272 15.60 25.71 -14.94
N LEU A 273 14.27 25.66 -15.08
CA LEU A 273 13.38 25.69 -13.92
C LEU A 273 13.51 24.42 -13.07
N LEU A 274 13.43 23.26 -13.71
CA LEU A 274 13.33 21.98 -13.04
C LEU A 274 14.12 20.91 -13.81
N ARG A 275 15.03 20.23 -13.10
CA ARG A 275 15.64 18.98 -13.53
C ARG A 275 14.83 17.85 -12.93
N ASN A 276 14.19 17.06 -13.79
CA ASN A 276 13.31 15.95 -13.40
C ASN A 276 13.57 14.73 -14.30
N PRO A 277 14.74 14.07 -14.17
CA PRO A 277 15.06 12.85 -14.94
C PRO A 277 14.06 11.72 -14.69
N GLU A 278 13.41 11.73 -13.52
CA GLU A 278 12.43 10.72 -13.10
C GLU A 278 11.05 10.91 -13.74
N ARG A 279 10.85 12.02 -14.46
CA ARG A 279 9.59 12.38 -15.12
C ARG A 279 8.39 12.36 -14.17
N ALA A 280 8.61 12.77 -12.91
CA ALA A 280 7.53 12.95 -11.94
C ALA A 280 6.45 13.88 -12.52
N PRO A 281 5.15 13.65 -12.26
CA PRO A 281 4.10 14.57 -12.65
C PRO A 281 4.40 15.98 -12.13
N VAL A 282 4.40 16.96 -13.03
CA VAL A 282 4.67 18.36 -12.70
C VAL A 282 3.42 19.20 -12.94
N THR A 283 2.93 19.83 -11.88
CA THR A 283 1.99 20.94 -11.99
C THR A 283 2.78 22.23 -11.86
N SER A 284 2.86 23.02 -12.92
CA SER A 284 3.50 24.33 -12.90
C SER A 284 2.54 25.40 -13.38
N THR A 285 2.14 26.31 -12.50
CA THR A 285 1.10 27.32 -12.76
C THR A 285 1.52 28.69 -12.23
N ASP A 286 1.17 29.76 -12.93
CA ASP A 286 1.28 31.15 -12.43
C ASP A 286 2.67 31.62 -11.95
N ASN A 287 3.74 30.94 -12.39
CA ASN A 287 5.11 31.37 -12.14
C ASN A 287 5.51 32.54 -13.06
N ARG A 288 6.14 33.57 -12.49
CA ARG A 288 6.60 34.77 -13.20
C ARG A 288 8.11 34.74 -13.38
N PHE A 289 8.55 34.76 -14.63
CA PHE A 289 9.96 34.74 -14.99
C PHE A 289 10.45 36.13 -15.42
N GLN A 290 11.58 36.58 -14.87
CA GLN A 290 12.19 37.87 -15.20
C GLN A 290 13.67 37.69 -15.50
N THR A 291 14.11 38.15 -16.67
CA THR A 291 15.54 38.22 -17.00
C THR A 291 16.06 39.63 -16.68
N ALA A 292 17.22 39.71 -16.03
CA ALA A 292 17.85 41.01 -15.72
C ALA A 292 18.53 41.68 -16.94
N ALA A 293 18.49 41.05 -18.12
CA ALA A 293 19.09 41.56 -19.37
C ALA A 293 18.00 41.78 -20.43
N ARG A 294 18.10 42.85 -21.23
CA ARG A 294 17.19 43.15 -22.36
C ARG A 294 17.19 42.00 -23.38
N GLY A 295 16.24 41.06 -23.25
CA GLY A 295 16.06 39.89 -24.11
C GLY A 295 14.72 39.19 -23.81
N SER A 296 14.11 38.62 -24.84
CA SER A 296 12.79 37.95 -24.85
C SER A 296 12.66 36.84 -23.80
N PHE A 297 11.42 36.50 -23.44
CA PHE A 297 10.99 35.45 -22.50
C PHE A 297 11.48 34.01 -22.82
N ASP A 298 12.25 33.80 -23.88
CA ASP A 298 12.67 32.49 -24.39
C ASP A 298 13.88 31.85 -23.66
N ASP A 299 14.47 32.53 -22.67
CA ASP A 299 15.71 32.10 -22.02
C ASP A 299 15.51 31.09 -20.86
N ILE A 300 14.27 30.75 -20.50
CA ILE A 300 13.95 29.73 -19.48
C ILE A 300 13.12 28.62 -20.12
N ARG A 301 13.68 27.40 -20.15
CA ARG A 301 13.03 26.21 -20.70
C ARG A 301 12.08 25.62 -19.65
N ASN A 302 10.78 25.63 -19.94
CA ASN A 302 9.77 24.95 -19.11
C ASN A 302 9.66 23.47 -19.50
N ALA A 303 9.56 22.59 -18.49
CA ALA A 303 9.05 21.24 -18.67
C ALA A 303 7.51 21.32 -18.85
N GLU A 304 6.97 20.57 -19.82
CA GLU A 304 5.56 20.62 -20.24
C GLU A 304 4.57 20.47 -19.08
N THR A 305 3.57 21.35 -19.05
CA THR A 305 2.54 21.50 -18.02
C THR A 305 1.23 20.80 -18.40
N VAL A 306 0.65 20.03 -17.47
CA VAL A 306 -0.75 19.55 -17.54
C VAL A 306 -1.52 20.15 -16.36
N ALA A 307 -2.65 20.81 -16.64
CA ALA A 307 -3.41 21.61 -15.68
C ALA A 307 -4.53 20.80 -14.97
N GLU A 308 -4.72 21.05 -13.67
CA GLU A 308 -5.95 20.75 -12.90
C GLU A 308 -6.50 22.06 -12.28
N PRO A 309 -7.83 22.20 -12.07
CA PRO A 309 -8.43 23.37 -11.43
C PRO A 309 -8.51 23.25 -9.89
N ALA A 310 -8.36 24.38 -9.21
CA ALA A 310 -8.12 24.51 -7.76
C ALA A 310 -9.39 24.60 -6.87
N MET A 311 -9.23 24.27 -5.58
CA MET A 311 -10.10 24.59 -4.45
C MET A 311 -9.33 25.41 -3.40
N PRO A 312 -9.95 26.34 -2.64
CA PRO A 312 -9.28 27.19 -1.65
C PRO A 312 -9.28 26.63 -0.21
N ALA A 313 -8.47 27.28 0.65
CA ALA A 313 -7.76 26.76 1.83
C ALA A 313 -8.42 26.87 3.24
N ALA A 314 -7.73 26.29 4.23
CA ALA A 314 -8.05 25.88 5.62
C ALA A 314 -8.22 26.99 6.70
N SER A 315 -8.83 26.74 7.89
CA SER A 315 -8.21 26.24 9.17
C SER A 315 -9.16 26.56 10.38
N PRO A 316 -8.92 26.25 11.69
CA PRO A 316 -8.34 25.07 12.39
C PRO A 316 -9.04 24.63 13.74
N ARG A 317 -8.71 23.40 14.22
CA ARG A 317 -8.58 22.89 15.64
C ARG A 317 -9.83 22.78 16.56
N ALA A 318 -9.98 21.85 17.54
CA ALA A 318 -9.14 20.82 18.18
C ALA A 318 -9.98 19.75 18.97
N VAL A 319 -9.60 18.46 18.84
CA VAL A 319 -9.19 17.41 19.83
C VAL A 319 -10.01 17.09 21.13
N VAL A 320 -10.65 15.88 21.12
CA VAL A 320 -10.64 14.70 22.08
C VAL A 320 -11.37 14.81 23.46
N PRO A 321 -12.01 13.74 24.05
CA PRO A 321 -11.86 12.27 23.87
C PRO A 321 -13.13 11.39 23.74
N ALA A 322 -12.90 10.11 23.41
CA ALA A 322 -13.79 8.94 23.51
C ALA A 322 -14.28 8.68 24.97
N ILE A 323 -15.33 7.92 25.31
CA ILE A 323 -15.84 6.64 24.77
C ILE A 323 -17.34 6.43 25.11
N GLN A 324 -17.91 5.39 24.48
CA GLN A 324 -18.85 4.40 25.04
C GLN A 324 -20.35 4.76 25.07
N SER A 325 -20.98 4.47 23.91
CA SER A 325 -22.39 4.12 23.65
C SER A 325 -23.49 4.57 24.62
N THR A 326 -24.57 5.15 24.08
CA THR A 326 -25.79 5.40 24.88
C THR A 326 -27.09 5.22 24.09
N SER A 327 -27.47 3.97 23.77
CA SER A 327 -28.89 3.63 23.62
C SER A 327 -29.24 2.15 23.87
N ASP A 328 -28.54 1.52 24.84
CA ASP A 328 -29.15 0.56 25.80
C ASP A 328 -29.34 1.22 27.19
N VAL A 329 -29.29 2.56 27.18
CA VAL A 329 -29.39 3.51 28.30
C VAL A 329 -30.82 3.68 28.82
N ASP A 330 -31.81 3.08 28.18
CA ASP A 330 -33.21 3.10 28.63
C ASP A 330 -33.47 2.24 29.88
N SER A 331 -32.48 1.48 30.37
CA SER A 331 -32.57 0.77 31.65
C SER A 331 -32.13 1.58 32.88
N ARG A 332 -31.67 2.83 32.75
CA ARG A 332 -31.07 3.59 33.89
C ARG A 332 -31.67 4.97 34.19
N LEU A 333 -32.80 5.34 33.59
CA LEU A 333 -33.38 6.70 33.72
C LEU A 333 -34.39 6.91 34.87
N GLU A 334 -34.54 5.96 35.80
CA GLU A 334 -35.57 6.05 36.84
C GLU A 334 -35.28 7.11 37.94
N ASN A 335 -34.03 7.60 38.06
CA ASN A 335 -33.61 8.43 39.21
C ASN A 335 -33.39 9.93 38.93
N LEU A 336 -33.87 10.47 37.81
CA LEU A 336 -33.67 11.89 37.49
C LEU A 336 -34.71 12.83 38.15
N THR A 337 -34.22 13.95 38.67
CA THR A 337 -35.08 14.96 39.29
C THR A 337 -35.96 15.67 38.24
N PRO A 338 -37.11 16.24 38.63
CA PRO A 338 -38.01 16.94 37.70
C PRO A 338 -37.37 18.12 36.95
N GLN A 339 -36.30 18.71 37.48
CA GLN A 339 -35.58 19.81 36.85
C GLN A 339 -34.68 19.33 35.70
N GLN A 340 -34.08 18.14 35.83
CA GLN A 340 -33.25 17.51 34.79
C GLN A 340 -34.09 17.02 33.60
N ARG A 341 -35.28 16.46 33.84
CA ARG A 341 -36.23 16.08 32.77
C ARG A 341 -36.67 17.28 31.92
N ARG A 342 -36.87 18.45 32.53
CA ARG A 342 -37.24 19.69 31.82
C ARG A 342 -36.10 20.27 30.98
N ALA A 343 -34.84 20.03 31.33
CA ALA A 343 -33.70 20.45 30.53
C ALA A 343 -33.54 19.60 29.26
N VAL A 344 -33.76 18.28 29.37
CA VAL A 344 -33.66 17.33 28.24
C VAL A 344 -34.79 17.57 27.22
N ALA A 345 -36.03 17.78 27.68
CA ALA A 345 -37.16 18.09 26.79
C ALA A 345 -36.98 19.40 26.00
N LYS A 346 -36.21 20.35 26.54
CA LYS A 346 -35.91 21.63 25.88
C LYS A 346 -34.86 21.51 24.77
N LEU A 347 -34.00 20.49 24.82
CA LEU A 347 -32.97 20.22 23.81
C LEU A 347 -33.53 19.47 22.59
N VAL A 348 -34.45 18.53 22.81
CA VAL A 348 -35.05 17.71 21.73
C VAL A 348 -35.98 18.53 20.84
N ALA A 349 -36.60 19.59 21.37
CA ALA A 349 -37.57 20.41 20.64
C ALA A 349 -36.94 21.43 19.66
N GLN A 350 -35.60 21.52 19.54
CA GLN A 350 -34.92 22.58 18.79
C GLN A 350 -34.15 22.14 17.53
N THR A 351 -34.37 20.93 17.01
CA THR A 351 -33.69 20.48 15.77
C THR A 351 -34.71 20.27 14.63
N PRO A 352 -34.71 21.08 13.55
CA PRO A 352 -35.52 20.80 12.36
C PRO A 352 -34.85 19.75 11.46
N PRO A 353 -35.63 19.05 10.60
CA PRO A 353 -35.14 17.92 9.82
C PRO A 353 -34.32 18.40 8.62
N VAL A 354 -33.23 17.70 8.33
CA VAL A 354 -32.44 17.92 7.10
C VAL A 354 -32.25 16.57 6.39
N GLU A 355 -32.82 16.45 5.20
CA GLU A 355 -32.55 15.40 4.22
C GLU A 355 -31.06 15.35 3.90
N ARG A 356 -30.49 14.14 3.82
CA ARG A 356 -29.05 13.93 3.58
C ARG A 356 -28.80 13.07 2.35
N ASP A 357 -27.92 13.57 1.50
CA ASP A 357 -27.33 12.92 0.33
C ASP A 357 -26.45 11.70 0.74
N LEU A 358 -26.46 10.64 -0.08
CA LEU A 358 -26.03 9.25 0.23
C LEU A 358 -25.06 8.64 -0.81
N THR A 359 -24.04 9.38 -1.26
CA THR A 359 -23.16 8.90 -2.34
C THR A 359 -21.79 8.33 -1.91
N HIS A 360 -21.42 8.41 -0.62
CA HIS A 360 -20.14 7.84 -0.11
C HIS A 360 -20.32 7.06 1.20
N PRO A 361 -19.48 6.03 1.48
CA PRO A 361 -19.34 5.53 2.85
C PRO A 361 -18.95 6.72 3.72
N LYS A 362 -19.77 7.04 4.72
CA LYS A 362 -19.50 8.19 5.59
C LYS A 362 -18.25 7.88 6.40
N VAL A 363 -17.34 8.85 6.41
CA VAL A 363 -16.29 8.93 7.43
C VAL A 363 -17.01 8.93 8.78
N SER A 364 -16.67 7.95 9.61
CA SER A 364 -17.26 7.81 10.94
C SER A 364 -16.81 8.96 11.85
N ALA A 365 -17.41 9.08 13.03
CA ALA A 365 -17.02 10.12 14.00
C ALA A 365 -15.52 10.05 14.40
N ASP A 366 -14.90 8.88 14.21
CA ASP A 366 -13.47 8.65 14.41
C ASP A 366 -12.58 9.04 13.21
N GLY A 367 -13.14 9.52 12.10
CA GLY A 367 -12.35 9.90 10.92
C GLY A 367 -12.02 8.75 9.96
N LEU A 368 -12.52 7.53 10.19
CA LEU A 368 -12.21 6.35 9.39
C LEU A 368 -13.38 5.90 8.49
N LEU A 369 -13.03 5.22 7.39
CA LEU A 369 -13.97 4.45 6.56
C LEU A 369 -14.14 3.07 7.17
N HIS A 370 -15.37 2.71 7.51
CA HIS A 370 -15.69 1.42 8.11
C HIS A 370 -16.46 0.52 7.17
N SER A 371 -16.53 -0.75 7.53
CA SER A 371 -17.36 -1.71 6.81
C SER A 371 -18.82 -1.26 6.76
N PRO A 372 -19.50 -1.36 5.60
CA PRO A 372 -20.91 -1.03 5.50
C PRO A 372 -21.73 -1.92 6.42
N GLN A 373 -22.58 -1.29 7.24
CA GLN A 373 -23.47 -2.01 8.14
C GLN A 373 -24.61 -2.67 7.36
N PHE A 374 -24.87 -3.95 7.64
CA PHE A 374 -25.97 -4.71 7.06
C PHE A 374 -27.04 -5.00 8.11
N PRO A 375 -28.34 -4.88 7.78
CA PRO A 375 -29.39 -5.33 8.70
C PRO A 375 -29.27 -6.85 8.95
N PRO A 376 -29.81 -7.37 10.07
CA PRO A 376 -29.89 -8.80 10.29
C PRO A 376 -30.57 -9.53 9.11
N LYS A 377 -30.09 -10.74 8.78
CA LYS A 377 -30.74 -11.59 7.77
C LYS A 377 -32.17 -11.89 8.22
N ALA A 378 -33.16 -11.67 7.35
CA ALA A 378 -34.52 -12.11 7.62
C ALA A 378 -34.66 -13.62 7.35
N ASP A 379 -35.68 -14.25 7.92
CA ASP A 379 -35.97 -15.67 7.68
C ASP A 379 -36.03 -15.98 6.18
N GLY A 380 -35.19 -16.90 5.72
CA GLY A 380 -35.07 -17.32 4.32
C GLY A 380 -34.11 -16.49 3.45
N ASP A 381 -33.49 -15.45 3.99
CA ASP A 381 -32.40 -14.72 3.31
C ASP A 381 -31.12 -15.57 3.32
N LEU A 382 -30.49 -15.72 2.15
CA LEU A 382 -29.25 -16.46 1.97
C LEU A 382 -28.03 -15.56 2.16
N VAL A 383 -27.96 -14.49 1.36
CA VAL A 383 -26.84 -13.54 1.31
C VAL A 383 -27.38 -12.13 1.19
N ARG A 384 -26.81 -11.19 1.95
CA ARG A 384 -27.15 -9.76 1.89
C ARG A 384 -26.21 -9.04 0.92
N PHE A 385 -26.66 -7.95 0.32
CA PHE A 385 -25.83 -7.03 -0.44
C PHE A 385 -26.52 -5.66 -0.47
N LYS A 386 -25.83 -4.61 -0.91
CA LYS A 386 -26.47 -3.32 -1.21
C LYS A 386 -26.24 -2.93 -2.65
N LEU A 387 -27.18 -2.15 -3.17
CA LEU A 387 -27.05 -1.50 -4.47
C LEU A 387 -26.78 -0.03 -4.25
N ARG A 388 -25.65 0.44 -4.76
CA ARG A 388 -25.22 1.84 -4.69
C ARG A 388 -25.35 2.48 -6.07
N PRO A 389 -26.19 3.51 -6.26
CA PRO A 389 -26.21 4.28 -7.50
C PRO A 389 -24.85 4.91 -7.79
N VAL A 390 -24.42 4.89 -9.06
CA VAL A 390 -23.14 5.44 -9.53
C VAL A 390 -23.40 6.58 -10.52
N ILE A 391 -24.29 6.37 -11.49
CA ILE A 391 -24.71 7.38 -12.47
C ILE A 391 -26.22 7.26 -12.63
N ALA A 392 -26.94 8.33 -12.29
CA ALA A 392 -28.39 8.38 -12.45
C ALA A 392 -28.77 8.39 -13.94
N GLY A 393 -29.69 7.52 -14.36
CA GLY A 393 -30.25 7.50 -15.72
C GLY A 393 -29.56 6.59 -16.75
N GLU A 394 -28.65 5.71 -16.34
CA GLU A 394 -28.00 4.72 -17.22
C GLU A 394 -28.59 3.28 -17.08
N SER A 395 -27.85 2.23 -17.50
CA SER A 395 -28.34 0.84 -17.53
C SER A 395 -28.76 0.36 -16.13
N PRO A 396 -30.01 -0.10 -15.93
CA PRO A 396 -30.52 -0.53 -14.62
C PRO A 396 -30.05 -1.95 -14.23
N TYR A 397 -29.14 -2.56 -15.00
CA TYR A 397 -28.68 -3.91 -14.75
C TYR A 397 -27.38 -3.92 -13.95
N VAL A 398 -27.28 -4.88 -13.03
CA VAL A 398 -26.05 -5.18 -12.30
C VAL A 398 -25.65 -6.62 -12.54
N ILE A 399 -24.34 -6.85 -12.48
CA ILE A 399 -23.71 -8.15 -12.61
C ILE A 399 -22.46 -8.17 -11.72
N PHE A 400 -22.29 -9.24 -10.95
CA PHE A 400 -21.25 -9.36 -9.94
C PHE A 400 -20.96 -10.83 -9.62
N GLY A 401 -19.78 -11.11 -9.07
CA GLY A 401 -19.42 -12.43 -8.53
C GLY A 401 -19.97 -12.59 -7.12
N GLN A 402 -20.45 -13.78 -6.78
CA GLN A 402 -20.92 -14.12 -5.43
C GLN A 402 -20.41 -15.50 -5.03
N VAL A 403 -19.86 -15.61 -3.83
CA VAL A 403 -19.50 -16.89 -3.21
C VAL A 403 -20.56 -17.27 -2.18
N PHE A 404 -20.95 -18.54 -2.16
CA PHE A 404 -21.91 -19.10 -1.21
C PHE A 404 -21.22 -20.14 -0.32
N GLU A 405 -21.73 -20.33 0.89
CA GLU A 405 -21.31 -21.43 1.76
C GLU A 405 -21.85 -22.78 1.25
N PRO A 406 -21.22 -23.91 1.64
CA PRO A 406 -21.71 -25.23 1.27
C PRO A 406 -23.19 -25.44 1.61
N GLY A 407 -23.93 -26.06 0.69
CA GLY A 407 -25.34 -26.39 0.85
C GLY A 407 -26.34 -25.23 0.63
N MET A 408 -25.89 -23.97 0.51
CA MET A 408 -26.80 -22.81 0.41
C MET A 408 -27.61 -22.78 -0.88
N VAL A 409 -26.96 -23.02 -2.03
CA VAL A 409 -27.57 -22.89 -3.37
C VAL A 409 -27.17 -24.09 -4.21
N LYS A 410 -28.14 -24.76 -4.86
CA LYS A 410 -27.84 -25.80 -5.85
C LYS A 410 -27.84 -25.22 -7.27
N PRO A 411 -27.10 -25.82 -8.23
CA PRO A 411 -26.95 -25.25 -9.57
C PRO A 411 -28.26 -25.01 -10.34
N ASP A 412 -29.31 -25.77 -10.04
CA ASP A 412 -30.62 -25.74 -10.69
C ASP A 412 -31.64 -24.86 -9.95
N THR A 413 -31.26 -24.23 -8.84
CA THR A 413 -32.20 -23.49 -8.01
C THR A 413 -32.32 -22.04 -8.48
N GLY A 414 -33.56 -21.54 -8.56
CA GLY A 414 -33.83 -20.15 -8.87
C GLY A 414 -33.62 -19.23 -7.66
N LEU A 415 -33.22 -17.98 -7.94
CA LEU A 415 -33.01 -16.95 -6.94
C LEU A 415 -33.84 -15.71 -7.25
N VAL A 416 -34.29 -15.03 -6.20
CA VAL A 416 -34.81 -13.66 -6.26
C VAL A 416 -33.99 -12.77 -5.34
N ALA A 417 -33.89 -11.48 -5.67
CA ALA A 417 -33.35 -10.46 -4.79
C ALA A 417 -34.50 -9.59 -4.28
N ARG A 418 -34.63 -9.48 -2.96
CA ARG A 418 -35.57 -8.55 -2.32
C ARG A 418 -34.90 -7.19 -2.19
N ILE A 419 -35.28 -6.22 -3.01
CA ILE A 419 -34.71 -4.86 -3.09
C ILE A 419 -35.80 -3.86 -2.69
N GLY A 420 -35.62 -3.16 -1.57
CA GLY A 420 -36.61 -2.16 -1.12
C GLY A 420 -38.03 -2.72 -0.97
N GLY A 421 -38.16 -4.01 -0.62
CA GLY A 421 -39.45 -4.71 -0.50
C GLY A 421 -39.99 -5.32 -1.80
N THR A 422 -39.34 -5.09 -2.95
CA THR A 422 -39.71 -5.72 -4.23
C THR A 422 -38.83 -6.93 -4.50
N GLU A 423 -39.41 -8.08 -4.84
CA GLU A 423 -38.64 -9.24 -5.30
C GLU A 423 -38.39 -9.16 -6.81
N VAL A 424 -37.13 -9.24 -7.20
CA VAL A 424 -36.71 -9.31 -8.61
C VAL A 424 -36.03 -10.64 -8.89
N PRO A 425 -36.39 -11.37 -9.97
CA PRO A 425 -35.67 -12.58 -10.36
C PRO A 425 -34.19 -12.32 -10.63
N VAL A 426 -33.34 -13.23 -10.15
CA VAL A 426 -31.88 -13.18 -10.30
C VAL A 426 -31.45 -14.28 -11.26
N GLN A 427 -30.74 -13.88 -12.31
CA GLN A 427 -30.04 -14.82 -13.17
C GLN A 427 -28.78 -15.28 -12.43
N ILE A 428 -28.64 -16.58 -12.23
CA ILE A 428 -27.47 -17.22 -11.64
C ILE A 428 -26.73 -18.03 -12.69
N VAL A 429 -25.41 -17.84 -12.81
CA VAL A 429 -24.53 -18.69 -13.61
C VAL A 429 -23.48 -19.30 -12.69
N PRO A 430 -23.68 -20.56 -12.22
CA PRO A 430 -22.70 -21.27 -11.43
C PRO A 430 -21.36 -21.35 -12.18
N LYS A 431 -20.27 -21.06 -11.46
CA LYS A 431 -18.90 -21.14 -11.96
C LYS A 431 -18.12 -22.20 -11.23
N ALA A 432 -18.08 -22.16 -9.90
CA ALA A 432 -17.36 -23.15 -9.10
C ALA A 432 -18.34 -23.88 -8.17
N LEU A 433 -18.06 -25.15 -7.88
CA LEU A 433 -18.88 -25.99 -6.99
C LEU A 433 -18.11 -26.42 -5.75
N HIS A 434 -18.84 -26.57 -4.65
CA HIS A 434 -18.37 -27.25 -3.45
C HIS A 434 -18.33 -28.77 -3.65
N PRO A 435 -17.58 -29.53 -2.82
CA PRO A 435 -17.55 -30.98 -2.91
C PRO A 435 -18.93 -31.66 -2.75
N ASP A 436 -19.87 -31.02 -2.06
CA ASP A 436 -21.25 -31.50 -1.90
C ASP A 436 -22.16 -31.23 -3.12
N GLY A 437 -21.60 -30.64 -4.19
CA GLY A 437 -22.31 -30.29 -5.42
C GLY A 437 -23.09 -28.97 -5.36
N SER A 438 -23.10 -28.27 -4.22
CA SER A 438 -23.67 -26.94 -4.12
C SER A 438 -22.79 -25.90 -4.84
N VAL A 439 -23.39 -24.76 -5.18
CA VAL A 439 -22.70 -23.66 -5.85
C VAL A 439 -21.75 -23.01 -4.84
N ARG A 440 -20.46 -22.95 -5.17
CA ARG A 440 -19.46 -22.20 -4.42
C ARG A 440 -19.33 -20.79 -4.93
N HIS A 441 -19.15 -20.60 -6.24
CA HIS A 441 -19.03 -19.28 -6.86
C HIS A 441 -19.98 -19.21 -8.05
N ALA A 442 -20.70 -18.10 -8.20
CA ALA A 442 -21.52 -17.81 -9.36
C ALA A 442 -21.41 -16.35 -9.79
N VAL A 443 -21.69 -16.11 -11.08
CA VAL A 443 -21.94 -14.78 -11.60
C VAL A 443 -23.44 -14.53 -11.53
N LEU A 444 -23.85 -13.50 -10.79
CA LEU A 444 -25.24 -13.11 -10.62
C LEU A 444 -25.57 -11.91 -11.50
N SER A 445 -26.80 -11.83 -12.01
CA SER A 445 -27.28 -10.67 -12.76
C SER A 445 -28.75 -10.39 -12.46
N LEU A 446 -29.10 -9.13 -12.30
CA LEU A 446 -30.48 -8.70 -12.05
C LEU A 446 -30.73 -7.30 -12.60
N ARG A 447 -32.02 -6.97 -12.75
CA ARG A 447 -32.48 -5.61 -13.05
C ARG A 447 -32.88 -4.92 -11.75
N VAL A 448 -32.27 -3.78 -11.46
CA VAL A 448 -32.63 -2.93 -10.32
C VAL A 448 -34.01 -2.31 -10.58
N PRO A 449 -34.90 -2.22 -9.57
CA PRO A 449 -36.18 -1.54 -9.70
C PRO A 449 -36.05 -0.07 -10.11
N ASP A 450 -36.97 0.40 -10.95
CA ASP A 450 -36.99 1.79 -11.42
C ASP A 450 -37.17 2.77 -10.26
N GLY A 451 -36.56 3.95 -10.36
CA GLY A 451 -36.63 4.97 -9.32
C GLY A 451 -35.68 4.75 -8.13
N THR A 452 -34.82 3.73 -8.15
CA THR A 452 -33.78 3.53 -7.12
C THR A 452 -32.70 4.61 -7.26
N THR A 453 -32.76 5.66 -6.44
CA THR A 453 -31.84 6.83 -6.48
C THR A 453 -30.90 6.94 -5.29
N ALA A 454 -31.06 6.09 -4.27
CA ALA A 454 -30.22 6.03 -3.09
C ALA A 454 -29.68 4.60 -2.87
N ILE A 455 -28.72 4.45 -1.95
CA ILE A 455 -28.24 3.14 -1.54
C ILE A 455 -29.42 2.34 -0.95
N VAL A 456 -29.64 1.14 -1.46
CA VAL A 456 -30.74 0.26 -1.02
C VAL A 456 -30.21 -1.11 -0.58
N ASP A 457 -30.74 -1.60 0.54
CA ASP A 457 -30.47 -2.94 1.03
C ASP A 457 -31.15 -4.00 0.17
N ALA A 458 -30.46 -5.11 -0.04
CA ALA A 458 -30.94 -6.24 -0.80
C ALA A 458 -30.54 -7.57 -0.14
N ALA A 459 -31.34 -8.60 -0.37
CA ALA A 459 -31.04 -9.95 0.07
C ALA A 459 -31.46 -10.98 -0.98
N LEU A 460 -30.61 -11.99 -1.20
CA LEU A 460 -30.91 -13.14 -2.05
C LEU A 460 -31.76 -14.14 -1.29
N ARG A 461 -32.79 -14.69 -1.95
CA ARG A 461 -33.66 -15.76 -1.44
C ARG A 461 -33.87 -16.79 -2.54
N LEU A 462 -34.24 -18.00 -2.14
CA LEU A 462 -34.77 -19.00 -3.07
C LEU A 462 -36.07 -18.48 -3.68
N GLY A 463 -36.21 -18.61 -5.00
CA GLY A 463 -37.38 -18.10 -5.70
C GLY A 463 -37.39 -18.46 -7.19
N PRO A 464 -38.35 -17.96 -7.97
CA PRO A 464 -38.40 -18.21 -9.40
C PRO A 464 -37.20 -17.57 -10.12
N ALA A 465 -36.55 -18.34 -11.01
CA ALA A 465 -35.55 -17.82 -11.93
C ALA A 465 -36.20 -16.89 -12.98
N PRO A 466 -35.45 -15.95 -13.57
CA PRO A 466 -35.95 -15.13 -14.67
C PRO A 466 -36.38 -16.00 -15.85
N SER A 467 -37.52 -15.66 -16.46
CA SER A 467 -38.08 -16.33 -17.63
C SER A 467 -37.89 -15.48 -18.89
N GLY A 468 -37.63 -16.13 -20.03
CA GLY A 468 -37.52 -15.48 -21.33
C GLY A 468 -36.35 -16.01 -22.15
N PRO A 469 -36.24 -15.66 -23.44
CA PRO A 469 -35.07 -16.00 -24.22
C PRO A 469 -33.87 -15.13 -23.79
N ALA A 470 -32.66 -15.68 -23.92
CA ALA A 470 -31.44 -14.91 -23.79
C ALA A 470 -31.36 -13.81 -24.87
N ALA A 471 -30.76 -12.67 -24.54
CA ALA A 471 -30.58 -11.57 -25.49
C ALA A 471 -29.60 -12.00 -26.61
N GLY A 472 -30.06 -11.96 -27.87
CA GLY A 472 -29.22 -12.28 -29.02
C GLY A 472 -28.11 -11.24 -29.21
N LEU A 473 -26.84 -11.69 -29.11
CA LEU A 473 -25.67 -10.83 -29.31
C LEU A 473 -25.56 -10.29 -30.75
N ASP A 474 -26.31 -10.84 -31.71
CA ASP A 474 -26.44 -10.31 -33.07
C ASP A 474 -26.96 -8.86 -33.11
N SER A 475 -27.60 -8.40 -32.03
CA SER A 475 -28.09 -7.02 -31.89
C SER A 475 -27.05 -6.01 -31.41
N LEU A 476 -25.83 -6.45 -31.08
CA LEU A 476 -24.69 -5.57 -30.84
C LEU A 476 -24.38 -4.76 -32.09
N PRO A 477 -23.98 -3.47 -31.99
CA PRO A 477 -23.53 -2.72 -33.15
C PRO A 477 -22.36 -3.43 -33.84
N ASN A 478 -22.30 -3.34 -35.17
CA ASN A 478 -21.22 -3.96 -35.93
C ASN A 478 -19.96 -3.08 -35.89
N LEU A 479 -19.34 -3.02 -34.71
CA LEU A 479 -18.13 -2.24 -34.50
C LEU A 479 -16.96 -2.80 -35.31
N MET A 480 -16.17 -1.92 -35.90
CA MET A 480 -14.99 -2.27 -36.67
C MET A 480 -13.72 -1.95 -35.89
N LEU A 481 -12.96 -3.00 -35.53
CA LEU A 481 -11.62 -2.91 -35.00
C LEU A 481 -10.61 -2.79 -36.15
N THR A 482 -9.82 -1.72 -36.15
CA THR A 482 -8.67 -1.53 -37.04
C THR A 482 -7.40 -1.48 -36.20
N VAL A 483 -6.40 -2.29 -36.58
CA VAL A 483 -5.06 -2.27 -35.99
C VAL A 483 -4.04 -2.07 -37.10
N GLU A 484 -3.17 -1.08 -36.95
CA GLU A 484 -2.18 -0.69 -37.96
C GLU A 484 -0.79 -0.51 -37.33
N GLY A 485 0.21 -1.24 -37.82
CA GLY A 485 1.60 -1.06 -37.40
C GLY A 485 2.44 -2.32 -37.48
N ASN A 486 3.51 -2.36 -36.68
CA ASN A 486 4.37 -3.53 -36.50
C ASN A 486 3.71 -4.53 -35.53
N LEU A 487 3.26 -5.65 -36.07
CA LEU A 487 2.58 -6.73 -35.35
C LEU A 487 3.44 -8.01 -35.23
N GLY A 488 4.77 -7.86 -35.24
CA GLY A 488 5.74 -8.95 -35.13
C GLY A 488 6.34 -9.36 -36.47
N GLY A 489 6.26 -8.49 -37.48
CA GLY A 489 6.79 -8.69 -38.84
C GLY A 489 7.52 -7.43 -39.34
N ARG A 490 8.34 -7.57 -40.39
CA ARG A 490 9.17 -6.46 -40.91
C ARG A 490 8.39 -5.37 -41.66
N THR A 491 7.13 -5.61 -42.01
CA THR A 491 6.30 -4.68 -42.79
C THR A 491 5.08 -4.26 -41.97
N PRO A 492 4.82 -2.95 -41.82
CA PRO A 492 3.60 -2.46 -41.20
C PRO A 492 2.36 -3.08 -41.86
N THR A 493 1.45 -3.61 -41.06
CA THR A 493 0.25 -4.30 -41.53
C THR A 493 -0.97 -3.58 -41.00
N THR A 494 -1.98 -3.38 -41.85
CA THR A 494 -3.31 -2.92 -41.45
C THR A 494 -4.26 -4.11 -41.42
N ILE A 495 -4.89 -4.35 -40.28
CA ILE A 495 -5.86 -5.43 -40.10
C ILE A 495 -7.17 -4.84 -39.62
N LYS A 496 -8.25 -5.25 -40.28
CA LYS A 496 -9.62 -4.92 -39.88
C LYS A 496 -10.36 -6.18 -39.46
N ARG A 497 -11.14 -6.08 -38.38
CA ARG A 497 -12.04 -7.13 -37.90
C ARG A 497 -13.36 -6.51 -37.47
N SER A 498 -14.46 -7.11 -37.91
CA SER A 498 -15.76 -6.85 -37.29
C SER A 498 -15.79 -7.51 -35.92
N LEU A 499 -16.25 -6.80 -34.89
CA LEU A 499 -16.41 -7.40 -33.56
C LEU A 499 -17.50 -8.46 -33.53
N ARG A 500 -18.50 -8.40 -34.42
CA ARG A 500 -19.48 -9.50 -34.56
C ARG A 500 -18.84 -10.79 -35.05
N GLY A 501 -17.81 -10.71 -35.90
CA GLY A 501 -17.07 -11.89 -36.36
C GLY A 501 -16.37 -12.66 -35.23
N PHE A 502 -16.16 -12.06 -34.05
CA PHE A 502 -15.63 -12.77 -32.89
C PHE A 502 -16.65 -13.78 -32.32
N LEU A 503 -17.95 -13.62 -32.63
CA LEU A 503 -18.99 -14.50 -32.13
C LEU A 503 -18.97 -15.89 -32.77
N ASP A 504 -18.50 -15.99 -34.03
CA ASP A 504 -18.45 -17.23 -34.82
C ASP A 504 -17.68 -18.36 -34.11
N HIS A 505 -16.65 -17.99 -33.34
CA HIS A 505 -15.80 -18.91 -32.57
C HIS A 505 -15.66 -18.46 -31.11
N SER A 506 -16.78 -18.09 -30.50
CA SER A 506 -16.83 -17.62 -29.11
C SER A 506 -17.34 -18.68 -28.13
N THR A 507 -16.82 -18.61 -26.90
CA THR A 507 -17.31 -19.37 -25.75
C THR A 507 -18.35 -18.57 -24.98
N VAL A 508 -19.27 -19.27 -24.32
CA VAL A 508 -20.32 -18.65 -23.51
C VAL A 508 -19.78 -18.42 -22.11
N TRP A 509 -19.78 -17.16 -21.65
CA TRP A 509 -19.43 -16.84 -20.27
C TRP A 509 -20.66 -16.71 -19.38
N VAL A 510 -21.67 -15.97 -19.83
CA VAL A 510 -22.96 -15.80 -19.15
C VAL A 510 -24.05 -16.00 -20.19
N ASN A 511 -25.07 -16.77 -19.88
CA ASN A 511 -26.20 -16.97 -20.78
C ASN A 511 -27.50 -16.99 -20.00
N GLY A 512 -28.40 -16.08 -20.36
CA GLY A 512 -29.73 -16.06 -19.77
C GLY A 512 -30.53 -14.81 -20.14
N PRO A 513 -31.76 -14.71 -19.61
CA PRO A 513 -32.75 -13.70 -20.01
C PRO A 513 -32.40 -12.28 -19.58
N VAL A 514 -31.53 -12.10 -18.58
CA VAL A 514 -31.12 -10.81 -18.04
C VAL A 514 -29.84 -10.32 -18.74
N VAL A 515 -28.86 -11.21 -18.87
CA VAL A 515 -27.53 -10.93 -19.46
C VAL A 515 -27.11 -12.09 -20.33
N THR A 516 -26.51 -11.76 -21.48
CA THR A 516 -25.70 -12.69 -22.25
C THR A 516 -24.29 -12.12 -22.42
N GLU A 517 -23.27 -12.94 -22.22
CA GLU A 517 -21.87 -12.62 -22.46
C GLU A 517 -21.17 -13.77 -23.17
N ARG A 518 -20.45 -13.45 -24.25
CA ARG A 518 -19.59 -14.38 -24.96
C ARG A 518 -18.19 -13.81 -25.11
N THR A 519 -17.20 -14.69 -25.05
CA THR A 519 -15.79 -14.37 -25.23
C THR A 519 -15.31 -14.97 -26.54
N GLY A 520 -14.94 -14.11 -27.50
CA GLY A 520 -14.32 -14.52 -28.76
C GLY A 520 -12.86 -14.07 -28.81
N ARG A 521 -12.03 -14.77 -29.58
CA ARG A 521 -10.63 -14.40 -29.78
C ARG A 521 -10.29 -14.42 -31.27
N SER A 522 -9.49 -13.46 -31.71
CA SER A 522 -8.94 -13.40 -33.06
C SER A 522 -7.44 -13.12 -33.01
N GLU A 523 -6.70 -13.79 -33.87
CA GLU A 523 -5.31 -13.45 -34.14
C GLU A 523 -5.25 -12.26 -35.11
N LEU A 524 -4.42 -11.26 -34.77
CA LEU A 524 -4.15 -10.06 -35.59
C LEU A 524 -2.71 -10.06 -36.11
N GLY A 525 -2.01 -11.19 -36.08
CA GLY A 525 -0.63 -11.28 -36.54
C GLY A 525 0.07 -12.50 -35.99
N PRO A 526 1.38 -12.63 -36.23
CA PRO A 526 2.18 -13.72 -35.68
C PRO A 526 2.17 -13.70 -34.14
N LEU A 527 2.16 -12.52 -33.51
CA LEU A 527 2.26 -12.38 -32.06
C LEU A 527 1.01 -11.80 -31.39
N LEU A 528 0.37 -10.79 -31.99
CA LEU A 528 -0.77 -10.10 -31.39
C LEU A 528 -2.07 -10.89 -31.55
N SER A 529 -2.70 -11.22 -30.43
CA SER A 529 -4.10 -11.65 -30.39
C SER A 529 -4.98 -10.62 -29.70
N VAL A 530 -6.27 -10.64 -30.02
CA VAL A 530 -7.29 -9.85 -29.32
C VAL A 530 -8.39 -10.78 -28.83
N THR A 531 -8.73 -10.65 -27.56
CA THR A 531 -9.87 -11.29 -26.93
C THR A 531 -10.97 -10.24 -26.71
N ALA A 532 -12.20 -10.53 -27.10
CA ALA A 532 -13.36 -9.68 -26.96
C ALA A 532 -14.40 -10.33 -26.02
N ASP A 533 -14.59 -9.76 -24.82
CA ASP A 533 -15.69 -10.12 -23.93
C ASP A 533 -16.89 -9.20 -24.23
N MET A 534 -17.91 -9.75 -24.88
CA MET A 534 -19.06 -9.02 -25.39
C MET A 534 -20.28 -9.29 -24.52
N ARG A 535 -20.72 -8.28 -23.77
CA ARG A 535 -21.87 -8.36 -22.84
C ARG A 535 -23.04 -7.55 -23.37
N LEU A 536 -24.23 -8.12 -23.32
CA LEU A 536 -25.49 -7.46 -23.65
C LEU A 536 -26.56 -7.76 -22.59
N TYR A 537 -27.23 -6.71 -22.13
CA TYR A 537 -28.37 -6.77 -21.23
C TYR A 537 -29.68 -6.90 -22.01
N ALA A 538 -30.77 -7.28 -21.34
CA ALA A 538 -32.07 -7.46 -21.97
C ALA A 538 -32.64 -6.18 -22.65
N ASP A 539 -32.24 -5.00 -22.18
CA ASP A 539 -32.60 -3.70 -22.80
C ASP A 539 -31.69 -3.31 -23.99
N ARG A 540 -30.77 -4.20 -24.39
CA ARG A 540 -29.76 -4.01 -25.43
C ARG A 540 -28.68 -2.99 -25.11
N THR A 541 -28.59 -2.48 -23.88
CA THR A 541 -27.36 -1.84 -23.40
C THR A 541 -26.30 -2.90 -23.13
N GLY A 542 -25.04 -2.52 -22.99
CA GLY A 542 -23.98 -3.51 -22.81
C GLY A 542 -22.59 -2.92 -22.80
N ARG A 543 -21.60 -3.77 -23.05
CA ARG A 543 -20.20 -3.36 -23.24
C ARG A 543 -19.44 -4.39 -24.07
N VAL A 544 -18.35 -3.95 -24.67
CA VAL A 544 -17.30 -4.82 -25.22
C VAL A 544 -16.00 -4.50 -24.49
N ARG A 545 -15.41 -5.49 -23.84
CA ARG A 545 -14.01 -5.39 -23.36
C ARG A 545 -13.10 -6.02 -24.40
N LEU A 546 -12.11 -5.28 -24.87
CA LEU A 546 -11.06 -5.77 -25.76
C LEU A 546 -9.77 -5.94 -24.96
N THR A 547 -9.15 -7.09 -25.03
CA THR A 547 -7.84 -7.39 -24.43
C THR A 547 -6.86 -7.74 -25.54
N PHE A 548 -5.83 -6.93 -25.70
CA PHE A 548 -4.76 -7.10 -26.68
C PHE A 548 -3.62 -7.85 -26.01
N GLU A 549 -3.16 -8.95 -26.59
CA GLU A 549 -2.30 -9.92 -25.91
C GLU A 549 -1.07 -10.23 -26.77
N ASN A 550 0.13 -10.07 -26.19
CA ASN A 550 1.41 -10.49 -26.77
C ASN A 550 2.00 -11.65 -25.94
N TYR A 551 1.22 -12.72 -25.78
CA TYR A 551 1.49 -13.79 -24.80
C TYR A 551 2.19 -15.03 -25.37
N LYS A 552 2.32 -15.14 -26.71
CA LYS A 552 2.87 -16.34 -27.35
C LYS A 552 4.31 -16.59 -26.90
N THR A 553 4.59 -17.81 -26.47
CA THR A 553 5.86 -18.16 -25.82
C THR A 553 6.87 -18.71 -26.82
N PHE A 554 6.44 -19.61 -27.71
CA PHE A 554 7.35 -20.45 -28.51
C PHE A 554 7.52 -19.99 -29.96
N HIS A 555 6.79 -18.97 -30.40
CA HIS A 555 6.96 -18.35 -31.72
C HIS A 555 8.32 -17.62 -31.83
N ASP A 556 8.97 -17.55 -33.00
CA ASP A 556 10.30 -16.91 -33.13
C ASP A 556 10.30 -15.42 -33.55
N ALA A 557 9.13 -14.76 -33.57
CA ALA A 557 9.02 -13.38 -34.07
C ALA A 557 9.54 -12.34 -33.04
N PRO A 558 10.03 -11.16 -33.48
CA PRO A 558 10.46 -10.09 -32.59
C PRO A 558 9.35 -9.64 -31.65
N ARG A 559 9.65 -9.54 -30.35
CA ARG A 559 8.62 -9.37 -29.30
C ARG A 559 8.05 -7.98 -29.14
N ASP A 560 8.79 -6.95 -29.52
CA ASP A 560 8.35 -5.58 -29.35
C ASP A 560 7.42 -5.20 -30.52
N LEU A 561 6.15 -4.96 -30.20
CA LEU A 561 5.14 -4.52 -31.16
C LEU A 561 4.90 -3.02 -31.01
N SER A 562 4.50 -2.37 -32.10
CA SER A 562 4.08 -0.96 -32.09
C SER A 562 2.97 -0.75 -33.10
N TYR A 563 1.84 -0.20 -32.66
CA TYR A 563 0.65 -0.12 -33.50
C TYR A 563 -0.34 0.93 -33.01
N ARG A 564 -1.15 1.40 -33.94
CA ARG A 564 -2.36 2.17 -33.67
C ARG A 564 -3.56 1.22 -33.64
N VAL A 565 -4.44 1.45 -32.69
CA VAL A 565 -5.75 0.79 -32.60
C VAL A 565 -6.84 1.83 -32.80
N THR A 566 -7.88 1.47 -33.52
CA THR A 566 -9.08 2.29 -33.70
C THR A 566 -10.30 1.39 -33.72
N VAL A 567 -11.35 1.77 -32.99
CA VAL A 567 -12.65 1.10 -33.02
C VAL A 567 -13.68 2.12 -33.50
N THR A 568 -14.41 1.77 -34.56
CA THR A 568 -15.41 2.65 -35.17
C THR A 568 -16.80 2.01 -35.19
N ASP A 569 -17.83 2.87 -35.17
CA ASP A 569 -19.20 2.53 -35.53
C ASP A 569 -19.58 3.36 -36.78
N GLY A 570 -19.59 2.72 -37.95
CA GLY A 570 -19.60 3.44 -39.22
C GLY A 570 -18.40 4.39 -39.33
N ASP A 571 -18.68 5.69 -39.47
CA ASP A 571 -17.67 6.76 -39.56
C ASP A 571 -17.27 7.35 -38.19
N GLU A 572 -17.99 7.01 -37.10
CA GLU A 572 -17.69 7.50 -35.76
C GLU A 572 -16.54 6.72 -35.12
N VAL A 573 -15.54 7.42 -34.59
CA VAL A 573 -14.44 6.81 -33.83
C VAL A 573 -14.82 6.73 -32.35
N LEU A 574 -15.13 5.53 -31.86
CA LEU A 574 -15.49 5.30 -30.46
C LEU A 574 -14.26 5.20 -29.55
N PHE A 575 -13.14 4.71 -30.09
CA PHE A 575 -11.89 4.58 -29.37
C PHE A 575 -10.73 4.63 -30.36
N ALA A 576 -9.67 5.34 -30.01
CA ALA A 576 -8.41 5.31 -30.73
C ALA A 576 -7.26 5.46 -29.77
N ASP A 577 -6.20 4.69 -30.00
CA ASP A 577 -4.99 4.80 -29.22
C ASP A 577 -3.74 4.39 -30.02
N THR A 578 -2.59 4.91 -29.63
CA THR A 578 -1.29 4.57 -30.20
C THR A 578 -0.44 3.89 -29.13
N ILE A 579 -0.05 2.65 -29.42
CA ILE A 579 0.80 1.83 -28.57
C ILE A 579 2.22 1.86 -29.15
N ASN A 580 3.09 2.65 -28.53
CA ASN A 580 4.48 2.84 -28.98
C ASN A 580 5.36 1.62 -28.66
N LEU A 581 5.02 0.87 -27.61
CA LEU A 581 5.69 -0.36 -27.23
C LEU A 581 4.68 -1.29 -26.56
N HIS A 582 4.43 -2.45 -27.17
CA HIS A 582 3.78 -3.59 -26.55
C HIS A 582 4.79 -4.74 -26.50
N TYR A 583 5.39 -4.90 -25.33
CA TYR A 583 6.49 -5.83 -25.09
C TYR A 583 6.01 -7.26 -24.85
N ARG A 584 6.97 -8.19 -24.70
CA ARG A 584 6.75 -9.62 -24.53
C ARG A 584 5.86 -9.97 -23.33
N ASN A 585 5.13 -11.06 -23.43
CA ASN A 585 4.38 -11.70 -22.33
C ASN A 585 3.44 -10.76 -21.57
N ALA A 586 3.02 -9.69 -22.24
CA ALA A 586 2.19 -8.63 -21.69
C ALA A 586 1.00 -8.38 -22.60
N GLY A 587 -0.02 -7.75 -22.03
CA GLY A 587 -1.25 -7.38 -22.68
C GLY A 587 -1.74 -6.05 -22.15
N TRP A 588 -2.89 -5.61 -22.62
CA TRP A 588 -3.61 -4.47 -22.06
C TRP A 588 -5.08 -4.54 -22.50
N THR A 589 -5.95 -3.79 -21.83
CA THR A 589 -7.39 -3.86 -22.07
C THR A 589 -8.06 -2.50 -22.13
N THR A 590 -9.17 -2.42 -22.87
CA THR A 590 -10.07 -1.27 -22.91
C THR A 590 -11.53 -1.74 -22.90
N VAL A 591 -12.42 -0.91 -22.37
CA VAL A 591 -13.85 -1.21 -22.26
C VAL A 591 -14.65 -0.16 -23.03
N LEU A 592 -15.46 -0.62 -23.97
CA LEU A 592 -16.33 0.20 -24.80
C LEU A 592 -17.78 0.00 -24.33
N PRO A 593 -18.45 1.03 -23.78
CA PRO A 593 -19.86 0.93 -23.44
C PRO A 593 -20.72 0.84 -24.71
N ILE A 594 -21.81 0.08 -24.65
CA ILE A 594 -22.81 -0.02 -25.72
C ILE A 594 -24.10 0.61 -25.21
N ARG A 595 -24.49 1.75 -25.79
CA ARG A 595 -25.71 2.54 -25.54
C ARG A 595 -25.86 3.15 -24.13
N ALA A 596 -25.25 2.57 -23.08
CA ALA A 596 -25.25 3.11 -21.72
C ALA A 596 -24.04 2.62 -20.94
N ARG A 597 -23.67 3.30 -19.85
CA ARG A 597 -22.71 2.78 -18.86
C ARG A 597 -23.48 2.18 -17.67
N ARG A 598 -22.75 1.76 -16.64
CA ARG A 598 -23.33 1.08 -15.47
C ARG A 598 -23.96 2.11 -14.53
N ALA A 599 -25.21 1.90 -14.13
CA ALA A 599 -25.87 2.80 -13.18
C ALA A 599 -25.62 2.45 -11.71
N PHE A 600 -25.21 1.22 -11.38
CA PHE A 600 -25.11 0.74 -10.00
C PHE A 600 -23.83 -0.05 -9.72
N ASP A 601 -23.34 0.05 -8.49
CA ASP A 601 -22.28 -0.77 -7.90
C ASP A 601 -22.87 -1.66 -6.79
N VAL A 602 -22.35 -2.89 -6.70
CA VAL A 602 -22.70 -3.83 -5.62
C VAL A 602 -21.74 -3.66 -4.45
N VAL A 603 -22.33 -3.58 -3.26
CA VAL A 603 -21.67 -3.61 -1.95
C VAL A 603 -21.88 -4.99 -1.36
N HIS A 604 -20.80 -5.75 -1.17
CA HIS A 604 -20.87 -7.13 -0.72
C HIS A 604 -21.01 -7.24 0.80
N ASP A 605 -21.75 -8.25 1.26
CA ASP A 605 -21.75 -8.69 2.67
C ASP A 605 -20.48 -9.52 2.93
N LEU A 606 -19.49 -8.86 3.52
CA LEU A 606 -18.16 -9.41 3.75
C LEU A 606 -18.15 -10.53 4.77
N GLU A 607 -19.01 -10.46 5.79
CA GLU A 607 -19.14 -11.54 6.77
C GLU A 607 -19.48 -12.85 6.05
N SER A 608 -20.41 -12.78 5.08
CA SER A 608 -20.78 -13.92 4.24
C SER A 608 -19.61 -14.41 3.35
N LEU A 609 -18.82 -13.50 2.76
CA LEU A 609 -17.64 -13.88 1.95
C LEU A 609 -16.52 -14.51 2.79
N ILE A 610 -16.28 -13.99 3.99
CA ILE A 610 -15.31 -14.50 4.96
C ILE A 610 -15.76 -15.88 5.47
N ALA A 611 -17.03 -16.03 5.85
CA ALA A 611 -17.61 -17.29 6.29
C ALA A 611 -17.49 -18.39 5.22
N ALA A 612 -17.70 -18.05 3.94
CA ALA A 612 -17.54 -18.96 2.82
C ALA A 612 -16.08 -19.27 2.43
N GLY A 613 -15.08 -18.70 3.13
CA GLY A 613 -13.66 -18.91 2.84
C GLY A 613 -13.17 -18.21 1.55
N ALA A 614 -13.91 -17.22 1.05
CA ALA A 614 -13.55 -16.46 -0.14
C ALA A 614 -12.49 -15.38 0.13
N MET A 615 -12.43 -14.86 1.35
CA MET A 615 -11.47 -13.86 1.79
C MET A 615 -10.76 -14.30 3.07
N PRO A 616 -9.56 -13.76 3.37
CA PRO A 616 -9.01 -13.78 4.71
C PRO A 616 -10.01 -13.19 5.71
N GLY A 617 -9.98 -13.68 6.94
CA GLY A 617 -10.83 -13.18 8.01
C GLY A 617 -10.36 -11.82 8.50
N TYR A 618 -10.60 -10.77 7.71
CA TYR A 618 -10.28 -9.41 8.10
C TYR A 618 -11.14 -8.96 9.28
N ASP A 619 -10.53 -8.24 10.21
CA ASP A 619 -11.25 -7.54 11.26
C ASP A 619 -11.96 -6.33 10.63
N LEU A 620 -13.28 -6.45 10.49
CA LEU A 620 -14.12 -5.44 9.84
C LEU A 620 -14.40 -4.22 10.73
N ALA A 621 -14.05 -4.28 12.03
CA ALA A 621 -14.15 -3.16 12.95
C ALA A 621 -12.96 -2.19 12.82
N LEU A 622 -11.83 -2.66 12.27
CA LEU A 622 -10.67 -1.82 12.02
C LEU A 622 -10.91 -0.98 10.75
N GLY A 623 -11.41 0.24 10.93
CA GLY A 623 -11.62 1.19 9.85
C GLY A 623 -10.34 1.54 9.08
N ILE A 624 -10.48 2.18 7.92
CA ILE A 624 -9.38 2.61 7.05
C ILE A 624 -9.39 4.12 6.92
N ALA A 625 -8.23 4.77 7.09
CA ALA A 625 -8.11 6.21 6.86
C ALA A 625 -8.41 6.57 5.39
N PRO A 626 -9.29 7.54 5.08
CA PRO A 626 -9.70 7.86 3.72
C PRO A 626 -8.57 8.25 2.75
N ASP A 627 -7.47 8.82 3.28
CA ASP A 627 -6.30 9.29 2.55
C ASP A 627 -5.18 8.25 2.40
N SER A 628 -5.35 7.04 2.95
CA SER A 628 -4.37 5.96 2.88
C SER A 628 -4.27 5.27 1.51
N LEU A 629 -5.21 5.55 0.59
CA LEU A 629 -5.29 4.93 -0.72
C LEU A 629 -4.58 5.77 -1.79
N PRO A 630 -3.69 5.18 -2.61
CA PRO A 630 -3.12 5.85 -3.77
C PRO A 630 -4.21 6.36 -4.74
N SER A 631 -4.06 7.57 -5.26
CA SER A 631 -4.89 8.08 -6.35
C SER A 631 -4.22 7.82 -7.70
N THR A 632 -5.00 7.37 -8.70
CA THR A 632 -4.50 7.08 -10.05
C THR A 632 -5.59 7.35 -11.09
N ASN A 633 -5.28 8.10 -12.15
CA ASN A 633 -6.18 8.36 -13.27
C ASN A 633 -5.56 8.02 -14.65
N GLU A 634 -4.38 7.39 -14.66
CA GLU A 634 -3.68 7.06 -15.90
C GLU A 634 -4.39 5.94 -16.67
N PRO A 635 -4.48 5.99 -18.00
CA PRO A 635 -4.99 4.88 -18.79
C PRO A 635 -4.08 3.66 -18.68
N VAL A 636 -4.65 2.46 -18.50
CA VAL A 636 -3.87 1.21 -18.48
C VAL A 636 -3.31 0.93 -19.87
N ARG A 637 -1.98 0.98 -19.99
CA ARG A 637 -1.22 0.71 -21.21
C ARG A 637 0.02 -0.12 -20.89
N PRO A 638 0.59 -0.86 -21.86
CA PRO A 638 1.85 -1.55 -21.63
C PRO A 638 2.93 -0.57 -21.14
N GLY A 639 3.46 -0.81 -19.94
CA GLY A 639 4.54 -0.04 -19.34
C GLY A 639 4.08 0.96 -18.26
N VAL A 640 2.77 1.11 -18.07
CA VAL A 640 2.20 1.81 -16.92
C VAL A 640 2.17 0.85 -15.74
N ALA A 641 2.81 1.22 -14.64
CA ALA A 641 2.85 0.39 -13.43
C ALA A 641 1.83 0.78 -12.35
N GLY A 642 1.27 2.00 -12.43
CA GLY A 642 0.42 2.53 -11.38
C GLY A 642 1.10 2.44 -10.00
N PRO A 643 0.41 1.99 -8.94
CA PRO A 643 0.98 1.87 -7.60
C PRO A 643 1.79 0.58 -7.38
N LEU A 644 1.94 -0.26 -8.40
CA LEU A 644 2.71 -1.51 -8.31
C LEU A 644 4.21 -1.22 -8.45
N THR A 645 5.03 -2.03 -7.80
CA THR A 645 6.50 -1.93 -7.89
C THR A 645 7.00 -2.65 -9.15
N PRO A 646 7.59 -1.96 -10.16
CA PRO A 646 8.01 -2.61 -11.40
C PRO A 646 9.15 -3.60 -11.22
N TYR A 647 10.13 -3.24 -10.39
CA TYR A 647 11.20 -4.13 -9.96
C TYR A 647 10.70 -4.96 -8.77
N MET A 648 9.98 -6.06 -9.04
CA MET A 648 9.39 -6.88 -7.99
C MET A 648 10.40 -7.40 -6.97
N PRO A 649 11.68 -7.73 -7.29
CA PRO A 649 12.66 -8.14 -6.27
C PRO A 649 12.98 -7.09 -5.19
N THR A 650 12.45 -5.86 -5.29
CA THR A 650 12.56 -4.83 -4.24
C THR A 650 12.11 -5.39 -2.88
N THR A 651 13.03 -5.39 -1.91
CA THR A 651 12.77 -5.89 -0.56
C THR A 651 12.15 -4.81 0.33
N GLY A 652 11.67 -5.21 1.52
CA GLY A 652 11.00 -4.30 2.47
C GLY A 652 9.47 -4.40 2.44
N GLY A 653 8.83 -3.76 3.42
CA GLY A 653 7.37 -3.69 3.52
C GLY A 653 6.79 -2.84 2.38
N ARG A 654 5.81 -3.39 1.66
CA ARG A 654 5.13 -2.71 0.56
C ARG A 654 3.64 -2.99 0.58
N THR A 655 2.85 -2.01 0.15
CA THR A 655 1.38 -2.10 0.08
C THR A 655 0.89 -2.90 -1.12
N ASP A 656 1.75 -3.16 -2.12
CA ASP A 656 1.40 -3.95 -3.29
C ASP A 656 1.49 -5.48 -3.07
N ILE A 657 1.99 -5.95 -1.92
CA ILE A 657 2.14 -7.38 -1.62
C ILE A 657 1.64 -7.76 -0.22
N GLY A 658 1.19 -8.99 -0.06
CA GLY A 658 0.63 -9.53 1.18
C GLY A 658 -0.35 -10.67 0.89
N PRO A 659 -1.13 -11.16 1.89
CA PRO A 659 -2.22 -12.10 1.65
C PRO A 659 -3.19 -11.59 0.58
N GLN A 660 -3.40 -10.27 0.57
CA GLN A 660 -3.91 -9.47 -0.54
C GLN A 660 -3.06 -8.18 -0.61
N THR A 661 -3.23 -7.37 -1.66
CA THR A 661 -2.66 -6.01 -1.66
C THR A 661 -3.36 -5.14 -0.61
N GLY A 662 -2.71 -4.08 -0.15
CA GLY A 662 -3.28 -3.15 0.84
C GLY A 662 -4.59 -2.50 0.37
N TRP A 663 -4.71 -2.18 -0.92
CA TRP A 663 -5.96 -1.64 -1.48
C TRP A 663 -7.03 -2.70 -1.74
N ALA A 664 -6.65 -3.96 -2.03
CA ALA A 664 -7.62 -5.05 -2.07
C ALA A 664 -8.17 -5.34 -0.67
N ALA A 665 -7.31 -5.30 0.36
CA ALA A 665 -7.72 -5.39 1.76
C ALA A 665 -8.58 -4.19 2.18
N ALA A 666 -8.21 -2.96 1.81
CA ALA A 666 -9.01 -1.77 2.09
C ALA A 666 -10.37 -1.80 1.39
N TRP A 667 -10.44 -2.24 0.13
CA TRP A 667 -11.72 -2.48 -0.54
C TRP A 667 -12.52 -3.55 0.17
N THR A 668 -11.87 -4.64 0.58
CA THR A 668 -12.53 -5.71 1.33
C THR A 668 -13.14 -5.11 2.58
N ILE A 669 -12.36 -4.50 3.47
CA ILE A 669 -12.83 -3.92 4.74
C ILE A 669 -13.94 -2.87 4.57
N THR A 670 -13.79 -1.92 3.63
CA THR A 670 -14.64 -0.71 3.54
C THR A 670 -15.74 -0.76 2.50
N GLN A 671 -15.60 -1.60 1.47
CA GLN A 671 -16.39 -1.56 0.24
C GLN A 671 -16.47 -0.15 -0.39
N ASP A 672 -15.43 0.65 -0.20
CA ASP A 672 -15.34 2.00 -0.73
C ASP A 672 -15.19 2.00 -2.27
N PRO A 673 -15.91 2.88 -3.01
CA PRO A 673 -15.81 2.94 -4.47
C PRO A 673 -14.40 3.26 -4.98
N ALA A 674 -13.62 4.11 -4.30
CA ALA A 674 -12.26 4.45 -4.71
C ALA A 674 -11.33 3.26 -4.52
N ALA A 675 -11.45 2.54 -3.40
CA ALA A 675 -10.73 1.29 -3.18
C ALA A 675 -11.08 0.23 -4.25
N LYS A 676 -12.37 0.10 -4.61
CA LYS A 676 -12.81 -0.81 -5.70
C LYS A 676 -12.23 -0.41 -7.05
N ARG A 677 -12.20 0.89 -7.36
CA ARG A 677 -11.59 1.40 -8.60
C ARG A 677 -10.10 1.07 -8.65
N LEU A 678 -9.38 1.27 -7.55
CA LEU A 678 -7.94 0.96 -7.47
C LEU A 678 -7.68 -0.55 -7.58
N LEU A 679 -8.52 -1.38 -6.94
CA LEU A 679 -8.51 -2.83 -7.11
C LEU A 679 -8.63 -3.24 -8.58
N LEU A 680 -9.64 -2.73 -9.30
CA LEU A 680 -9.85 -3.07 -10.71
C LEU A 680 -8.76 -2.49 -11.62
N TYR A 681 -8.30 -1.27 -11.33
CA TYR A 681 -7.22 -0.61 -12.05
C TYR A 681 -5.92 -1.40 -11.97
N THR A 682 -5.53 -1.84 -10.77
CA THR A 682 -4.32 -2.65 -10.57
C THR A 682 -4.46 -4.06 -11.13
N ALA A 683 -5.65 -4.65 -11.14
CA ALA A 683 -5.93 -5.89 -11.85
C ALA A 683 -5.76 -5.74 -13.37
N ASP A 684 -6.22 -4.63 -13.95
CA ASP A 684 -6.01 -4.32 -15.38
C ASP A 684 -4.52 -4.05 -15.67
N ILE A 685 -3.75 -3.42 -14.76
CA ILE A 685 -2.28 -3.31 -14.89
C ILE A 685 -1.63 -4.70 -14.82
N GLY A 686 -2.17 -5.65 -14.05
CA GLY A 686 -1.70 -7.04 -13.99
C GLY A 686 -1.58 -7.69 -15.37
N ILE A 687 -2.48 -7.34 -16.30
CA ILE A 687 -2.48 -7.78 -17.70
C ILE A 687 -1.21 -7.31 -18.43
N THR A 688 -0.64 -6.18 -18.03
CA THR A 688 0.57 -5.58 -18.62
C THR A 688 1.87 -6.18 -18.08
N VAL A 689 1.85 -6.87 -16.94
CA VAL A 689 3.06 -7.46 -16.35
C VAL A 689 3.55 -8.61 -17.25
N PRO A 690 4.86 -8.72 -17.55
CA PRO A 690 5.38 -9.72 -18.49
C PRO A 690 5.48 -11.14 -17.89
N TRP A 691 4.41 -11.62 -17.25
CA TRP A 691 4.30 -12.96 -16.66
C TRP A 691 3.39 -13.91 -17.45
N HIS A 692 2.87 -13.48 -18.61
CA HIS A 692 1.94 -14.27 -19.41
C HIS A 692 2.67 -15.14 -20.41
N PHE A 693 3.05 -16.34 -19.99
CA PHE A 693 3.59 -17.37 -20.88
C PHE A 693 2.43 -18.24 -21.36
N ARG A 694 1.99 -18.05 -22.61
CA ARG A 694 0.94 -18.86 -23.25
C ARG A 694 1.58 -19.91 -24.15
N ASP A 695 1.12 -21.15 -24.05
CA ASP A 695 1.51 -22.22 -24.97
C ASP A 695 0.76 -22.03 -26.29
N ASP A 696 1.50 -21.84 -27.37
CA ASP A 696 0.97 -21.47 -28.69
C ASP A 696 0.04 -22.55 -29.28
N ALA A 697 0.18 -23.82 -28.88
CA ALA A 697 -0.63 -24.92 -29.38
C ALA A 697 -1.98 -25.03 -28.66
N THR A 698 -2.02 -24.68 -27.37
CA THR A 698 -3.24 -24.82 -26.55
C THR A 698 -3.99 -23.52 -26.35
N GLY A 699 -3.32 -22.38 -26.52
CA GLY A 699 -3.87 -21.06 -26.21
C GLY A 699 -4.01 -20.78 -24.71
N LEU A 700 -3.56 -21.69 -23.84
CA LEU A 700 -3.62 -21.62 -22.38
C LEU A 700 -2.25 -21.21 -21.79
N PRO A 701 -2.19 -20.78 -20.52
CA PRO A 701 -0.93 -20.65 -19.80
C PRO A 701 -0.06 -21.92 -19.93
N VAL A 702 1.26 -21.74 -20.07
CA VAL A 702 2.20 -22.88 -20.05
C VAL A 702 2.15 -23.55 -18.68
N ILE A 703 1.96 -24.87 -18.66
CA ILE A 703 1.88 -25.69 -17.45
C ILE A 703 2.90 -26.83 -17.48
N THR A 704 3.27 -27.32 -16.30
CA THR A 704 4.32 -28.33 -16.15
C THR A 704 3.89 -29.71 -16.62
N THR A 705 2.59 -30.02 -16.68
CA THR A 705 2.09 -31.29 -17.24
C THR A 705 2.54 -31.51 -18.69
N ASN A 706 2.46 -30.48 -19.52
CA ASN A 706 2.82 -30.56 -20.94
C ASN A 706 4.29 -30.18 -21.19
N ARG A 707 4.82 -29.28 -20.35
CA ARG A 707 6.17 -28.72 -20.45
C ARG A 707 6.92 -28.85 -19.11
N PRO A 708 7.27 -30.07 -18.68
CA PRO A 708 7.78 -30.32 -17.33
C PRO A 708 9.05 -29.55 -17.02
N ARG A 709 9.91 -29.32 -18.03
CA ARG A 709 11.17 -28.58 -17.86
C ARG A 709 11.11 -27.14 -18.33
N PHE A 710 9.93 -26.60 -18.60
CA PHE A 710 9.79 -25.20 -18.96
C PHE A 710 10.10 -24.31 -17.75
N TRP A 711 10.84 -23.23 -18.01
CA TRP A 711 11.20 -22.23 -17.03
C TRP A 711 10.84 -20.83 -17.55
N ALA A 712 9.93 -20.16 -16.84
CA ALA A 712 9.45 -18.80 -17.15
C ALA A 712 10.49 -17.73 -16.77
N GLU A 713 11.71 -17.88 -17.28
CA GLU A 713 12.90 -17.09 -16.97
C GLU A 713 13.93 -17.24 -18.11
N GLU A 714 14.85 -16.29 -18.28
CA GLU A 714 15.81 -16.23 -19.39
C GLU A 714 16.67 -17.49 -19.51
N ARG A 715 17.12 -18.08 -18.39
CA ARG A 715 17.87 -19.34 -18.39
C ARG A 715 17.05 -20.50 -18.95
N GLY A 716 15.72 -20.40 -18.99
CA GLY A 716 14.84 -21.34 -19.70
C GLY A 716 15.13 -21.46 -21.21
N ALA A 717 15.94 -20.56 -21.78
CA ALA A 717 16.42 -20.63 -23.15
C ALA A 717 17.65 -21.55 -23.35
N GLU A 718 18.23 -22.11 -22.28
CA GLU A 718 19.36 -23.02 -22.37
C GLU A 718 19.02 -24.31 -23.15
N ALA A 719 19.97 -24.79 -23.96
CA ALA A 719 19.80 -25.97 -24.81
C ALA A 719 19.40 -27.24 -24.01
N LYS A 720 19.82 -27.32 -22.74
CA LYS A 720 19.53 -28.47 -21.87
C LYS A 720 18.03 -28.72 -21.70
N TYR A 721 17.17 -27.71 -21.88
CA TYR A 721 15.70 -27.84 -21.72
C TYR A 721 14.97 -28.43 -22.95
N GLY A 722 15.67 -28.66 -24.08
CA GLY A 722 15.14 -29.44 -25.20
C GLY A 722 13.83 -28.87 -25.76
N LYS A 723 12.78 -29.70 -25.88
CA LYS A 723 11.47 -29.28 -26.41
C LYS A 723 10.74 -28.25 -25.52
N ASP A 724 11.12 -28.13 -24.26
CA ASP A 724 10.50 -27.19 -23.30
C ASP A 724 11.26 -25.84 -23.25
N ARG A 725 12.33 -25.72 -24.04
CA ARG A 725 13.19 -24.54 -24.11
C ARG A 725 12.42 -23.35 -24.68
N VAL A 726 12.59 -22.21 -24.03
CA VAL A 726 12.06 -20.93 -24.49
C VAL A 726 12.93 -20.37 -25.63
N PRO A 727 12.37 -19.75 -26.69
CA PRO A 727 13.20 -19.08 -27.68
C PRO A 727 14.02 -17.94 -27.04
N ALA A 728 15.32 -17.89 -27.29
CA ALA A 728 16.18 -16.80 -26.80
C ALA A 728 15.70 -15.42 -27.29
N SER A 729 15.07 -15.38 -28.47
CA SER A 729 14.42 -14.19 -29.04
C SER A 729 13.28 -13.64 -28.17
N LEU A 730 12.67 -14.45 -27.29
CA LEU A 730 11.66 -13.97 -26.35
C LEU A 730 12.24 -12.89 -25.44
N PHE A 731 13.43 -13.11 -24.87
CA PHE A 731 14.04 -12.20 -23.90
C PHE A 731 14.89 -11.08 -24.52
N ALA A 732 15.15 -11.15 -25.84
CA ALA A 732 15.83 -10.09 -26.57
C ALA A 732 15.01 -8.79 -26.72
N GLY A 733 13.68 -8.85 -26.53
CA GLY A 733 12.81 -7.66 -26.50
C GLY A 733 12.83 -6.92 -25.16
N GLN A 734 11.99 -5.91 -25.01
CA GLN A 734 11.84 -5.17 -23.76
C GLN A 734 10.87 -5.89 -22.79
N SER A 735 10.87 -5.46 -21.53
CA SER A 735 9.91 -5.89 -20.49
C SER A 735 9.04 -4.74 -19.97
N GLY A 736 9.11 -3.56 -20.61
CA GLY A 736 8.35 -2.38 -20.19
C GLY A 736 8.73 -1.82 -18.81
N GLY A 737 9.96 -2.05 -18.35
CA GLY A 737 10.42 -1.63 -17.02
C GLY A 737 10.13 -2.63 -15.90
N TRP A 738 9.46 -3.75 -16.21
CA TRP A 738 9.16 -4.78 -15.23
C TRP A 738 10.31 -5.77 -15.05
N THR A 739 10.54 -6.17 -13.80
CA THR A 739 11.28 -7.36 -13.41
C THR A 739 10.37 -8.20 -12.52
N PRO A 740 9.60 -9.15 -13.10
CA PRO A 740 8.73 -10.02 -12.32
C PRO A 740 9.50 -10.94 -11.38
N ASP A 741 8.95 -11.20 -10.21
CA ASP A 741 9.51 -12.12 -9.21
C ASP A 741 8.39 -12.77 -8.40
N VAL A 742 8.48 -14.09 -8.17
CA VAL A 742 7.47 -14.83 -7.42
C VAL A 742 7.58 -14.59 -5.92
N ALA A 743 8.78 -14.33 -5.38
CA ALA A 743 8.93 -14.02 -3.94
C ALA A 743 8.26 -12.69 -3.55
N HIS A 744 7.94 -11.84 -4.53
CA HIS A 744 7.34 -10.53 -4.33
C HIS A 744 6.16 -10.26 -5.27
N LYS A 745 5.46 -11.32 -5.69
CA LYS A 745 4.32 -11.20 -6.61
C LYS A 745 3.06 -10.72 -5.89
N PRO A 746 2.37 -9.68 -6.38
CA PRO A 746 1.05 -9.28 -5.87
C PRO A 746 -0.04 -10.35 -6.17
N SER A 747 -1.19 -10.26 -5.48
CA SER A 747 -2.43 -10.96 -5.86
C SER A 747 -3.36 -9.92 -6.47
N LEU A 748 -3.52 -9.92 -7.80
CA LEU A 748 -4.26 -8.87 -8.52
C LEU A 748 -5.58 -9.40 -9.09
N ALA A 749 -5.52 -10.54 -9.78
CA ALA A 749 -6.68 -11.08 -10.48
C ALA A 749 -7.76 -11.69 -9.56
N TYR A 750 -7.37 -12.37 -8.47
CA TYR A 750 -8.32 -13.04 -7.57
C TYR A 750 -9.37 -12.10 -6.96
N PRO A 751 -8.98 -11.01 -6.25
CA PRO A 751 -9.96 -10.11 -5.63
C PRO A 751 -10.84 -9.41 -6.68
N ALA A 752 -10.28 -9.07 -7.86
CA ALA A 752 -11.06 -8.49 -8.95
C ALA A 752 -12.08 -9.48 -9.55
N TYR A 753 -11.69 -10.76 -9.70
CA TYR A 753 -12.60 -11.79 -10.18
C TYR A 753 -13.71 -12.08 -9.17
N LEU A 754 -13.37 -12.20 -7.89
CA LEU A 754 -14.34 -12.36 -6.81
C LEU A 754 -15.38 -11.22 -6.78
N ALA A 755 -14.91 -9.97 -6.93
CA ALA A 755 -15.79 -8.80 -6.90
C ALA A 755 -16.74 -8.68 -8.10
N THR A 756 -16.33 -9.16 -9.28
CA THR A 756 -16.99 -8.82 -10.56
C THR A 756 -17.53 -10.01 -11.35
N GLY A 757 -16.96 -11.20 -11.17
CA GLY A 757 -17.27 -12.38 -11.97
C GLY A 757 -16.83 -12.28 -13.45
N GLU A 758 -15.97 -11.33 -13.81
CA GLU A 758 -15.58 -11.10 -15.21
C GLU A 758 -14.62 -12.15 -15.75
N ALA A 759 -14.85 -12.55 -17.01
CA ALA A 759 -14.06 -13.58 -17.69
C ALA A 759 -12.56 -13.22 -17.79
N VAL A 760 -12.24 -11.93 -17.98
CA VAL A 760 -10.84 -11.45 -18.04
C VAL A 760 -10.08 -11.81 -16.77
N TYR A 761 -10.61 -11.50 -15.59
CA TYR A 761 -9.91 -11.74 -14.33
C TYR A 761 -9.79 -13.24 -14.00
N ALA A 762 -10.70 -14.09 -14.50
CA ALA A 762 -10.52 -15.54 -14.44
C ALA A 762 -9.32 -16.01 -15.30
N ARG A 763 -9.15 -15.47 -16.50
CA ARG A 763 -7.99 -15.76 -17.36
C ARG A 763 -6.68 -15.25 -16.76
N GLU A 764 -6.70 -14.03 -16.22
CA GLU A 764 -5.54 -13.45 -15.53
C GLU A 764 -5.13 -14.27 -14.31
N LEU A 765 -6.10 -14.75 -13.52
CA LEU A 765 -5.83 -15.61 -12.37
C LEU A 765 -5.14 -16.92 -12.78
N ALA A 766 -5.55 -17.52 -13.90
CA ALA A 766 -4.90 -18.71 -14.45
C ALA A 766 -3.45 -18.43 -14.90
N HIS A 767 -3.19 -17.27 -15.52
CA HIS A 767 -1.84 -16.84 -15.89
C HIS A 767 -0.96 -16.60 -14.65
N GLU A 768 -1.48 -15.87 -13.66
CA GLU A 768 -0.79 -15.59 -12.40
C GLU A 768 -0.40 -16.88 -11.65
N ALA A 769 -1.31 -17.85 -11.56
CA ALA A 769 -1.06 -19.12 -10.89
C ALA A 769 -0.09 -20.01 -11.68
N ALA A 770 -0.19 -20.06 -13.01
CA ALA A 770 0.75 -20.81 -13.84
C ALA A 770 2.18 -20.23 -13.78
N PHE A 771 2.32 -18.91 -13.76
CA PHE A 771 3.62 -18.25 -13.58
C PHE A 771 4.26 -18.58 -12.23
N ALA A 772 3.46 -18.61 -11.15
CA ALA A 772 3.94 -18.95 -9.81
C ALA A 772 4.57 -20.36 -9.75
N ILE A 773 4.09 -21.31 -10.56
CA ILE A 773 4.66 -22.66 -10.69
C ILE A 773 5.86 -22.64 -11.64
N THR A 774 5.70 -22.07 -12.82
CA THR A 774 6.67 -22.20 -13.93
C THR A 774 7.90 -21.31 -13.81
N ASN A 775 7.90 -20.32 -12.91
CA ASN A 775 9.09 -19.52 -12.61
C ASN A 775 10.05 -20.21 -11.62
N ILE A 776 9.58 -21.22 -10.86
CA ILE A 776 10.45 -22.06 -10.02
C ILE A 776 11.37 -22.87 -10.92
N TRP A 777 12.66 -22.94 -10.60
CA TRP A 777 13.64 -23.71 -11.39
C TRP A 777 13.21 -25.18 -11.52
N PRO A 778 13.12 -25.77 -12.74
CA PRO A 778 12.57 -27.12 -12.92
C PRO A 778 13.20 -28.21 -12.06
N ASP A 779 14.51 -28.15 -11.79
CA ASP A 779 15.21 -29.16 -11.00
C ASP A 779 14.80 -29.14 -9.51
N LEU A 780 14.13 -28.06 -9.06
CA LEU A 780 13.62 -27.91 -7.70
C LEU A 780 12.13 -28.27 -7.57
N ARG A 781 11.44 -28.64 -8.66
CA ARG A 781 10.00 -28.97 -8.61
C ARG A 781 9.68 -30.40 -8.17
N GLY A 782 10.69 -31.11 -7.67
CA GLY A 782 10.55 -32.47 -7.18
C GLY A 782 10.05 -33.47 -8.24
N PRO A 783 9.76 -34.71 -7.81
CA PRO A 783 9.39 -35.79 -8.72
C PRO A 783 8.02 -35.61 -9.39
N SER A 784 7.10 -34.85 -8.79
CA SER A 784 5.80 -34.52 -9.41
C SER A 784 5.91 -33.43 -10.48
N GLY A 785 7.03 -32.70 -10.53
CA GLY A 785 7.28 -31.64 -11.51
C GLY A 785 6.54 -30.33 -11.23
N ASP A 786 5.87 -30.22 -10.08
CA ASP A 786 5.05 -29.08 -9.67
C ASP A 786 5.21 -28.69 -8.18
N LEU A 787 6.23 -29.20 -7.49
CA LEU A 787 6.48 -28.80 -6.10
C LEU A 787 6.98 -27.36 -6.04
N LEU A 788 6.24 -26.57 -5.27
CA LEU A 788 6.52 -25.20 -4.89
C LEU A 788 7.51 -25.14 -3.71
N THR A 789 7.52 -26.19 -2.88
CA THR A 789 8.33 -26.30 -1.65
C THR A 789 9.84 -26.34 -1.91
N GLY A 790 10.26 -26.70 -3.13
CA GLY A 790 11.67 -26.63 -3.52
C GLY A 790 12.16 -25.22 -3.84
N ALA A 791 11.30 -24.19 -3.78
CA ALA A 791 11.71 -22.82 -4.03
C ALA A 791 12.82 -22.35 -3.08
N LEU A 792 13.68 -21.45 -3.57
CA LEU A 792 14.83 -20.94 -2.83
C LEU A 792 14.44 -20.04 -1.64
N GLN A 793 13.22 -19.51 -1.58
CA GLN A 793 12.72 -18.75 -0.44
C GLN A 793 11.38 -19.32 0.04
N LEU A 794 11.14 -19.36 1.35
CA LEU A 794 9.88 -19.85 1.91
C LEU A 794 8.71 -18.97 1.47
N ARG A 795 8.92 -17.65 1.38
CA ARG A 795 7.90 -16.73 0.85
C ARG A 795 7.50 -17.04 -0.59
N THR A 796 8.41 -17.51 -1.44
CA THR A 796 8.06 -17.99 -2.79
C THR A 796 7.08 -19.15 -2.72
N THR A 797 7.29 -20.10 -1.80
CA THR A 797 6.36 -21.20 -1.54
C THR A 797 4.99 -20.67 -1.10
N ALA A 798 4.96 -19.76 -0.12
CA ALA A 798 3.72 -19.18 0.40
C ALA A 798 2.90 -18.44 -0.68
N TRP A 799 3.52 -17.53 -1.45
CA TRP A 799 2.83 -16.78 -2.51
C TRP A 799 2.43 -17.63 -3.71
N SER A 800 3.16 -18.70 -3.99
CA SER A 800 2.77 -19.65 -5.02
C SER A 800 1.57 -20.48 -4.57
N LEU A 801 1.58 -20.98 -3.33
CA LEU A 801 0.44 -21.68 -2.73
C LEU A 801 -0.80 -20.78 -2.68
N ARG A 802 -0.66 -19.51 -2.32
CA ARG A 802 -1.76 -18.52 -2.38
C ARG A 802 -2.37 -18.45 -3.79
N SER A 803 -1.53 -18.22 -4.81
CA SER A 803 -2.01 -18.05 -6.19
C SER A 803 -2.64 -19.33 -6.75
N VAL A 804 -2.07 -20.50 -6.45
CA VAL A 804 -2.60 -21.82 -6.86
C VAL A 804 -3.88 -22.16 -6.11
N GLY A 805 -3.94 -21.89 -4.80
CA GLY A 805 -5.12 -22.08 -3.96
C GLY A 805 -6.29 -21.20 -4.42
N ASP A 806 -6.02 -19.94 -4.72
CA ASP A 806 -6.99 -19.00 -5.29
C ASP A 806 -7.58 -19.52 -6.60
N ALA A 807 -6.74 -19.97 -7.53
CA ALA A 807 -7.17 -20.57 -8.80
C ALA A 807 -7.98 -21.87 -8.59
N ALA A 808 -7.48 -22.77 -7.73
CA ALA A 808 -8.15 -24.03 -7.38
C ALA A 808 -9.51 -23.80 -6.69
N PHE A 809 -9.66 -22.71 -5.95
CA PHE A 809 -10.90 -22.33 -5.27
C PHE A 809 -11.93 -21.76 -6.25
N ILE A 810 -11.62 -20.70 -7.00
CA ILE A 810 -12.66 -19.89 -7.66
C ILE A 810 -12.80 -20.08 -9.18
N LEU A 811 -11.77 -20.59 -9.88
CA LEU A 811 -11.89 -20.77 -11.34
C LEU A 811 -13.11 -21.64 -11.69
N PRO A 812 -13.75 -21.41 -12.84
CA PRO A 812 -14.89 -22.21 -13.26
C PRO A 812 -14.58 -23.72 -13.28
N GLU A 813 -15.56 -24.57 -12.95
CA GLU A 813 -15.40 -26.03 -13.00
C GLU A 813 -15.08 -26.52 -14.42
N ASP A 814 -15.56 -25.83 -15.45
CA ASP A 814 -15.29 -26.11 -16.86
C ASP A 814 -14.00 -25.44 -17.37
N HIS A 815 -13.26 -24.72 -16.52
CA HIS A 815 -11.99 -24.11 -16.92
C HIS A 815 -10.95 -25.21 -17.19
N PRO A 816 -10.25 -25.21 -18.35
CA PRO A 816 -9.33 -26.29 -18.72
C PRO A 816 -8.17 -26.57 -17.74
N LEU A 817 -7.83 -25.57 -16.91
CA LEU A 817 -6.77 -25.67 -15.90
C LEU A 817 -7.27 -25.85 -14.46
N LYS A 818 -8.58 -25.99 -14.22
CA LYS A 818 -9.14 -26.12 -12.87
C LYS A 818 -8.54 -27.31 -12.12
N ASP A 819 -8.56 -28.49 -12.74
CA ASP A 819 -8.07 -29.72 -12.12
C ASP A 819 -6.55 -29.75 -12.00
N TYR A 820 -5.84 -29.09 -12.91
CA TYR A 820 -4.40 -28.88 -12.80
C TYR A 820 -4.06 -28.14 -11.50
N PHE A 821 -4.69 -26.98 -11.23
CA PHE A 821 -4.38 -26.22 -10.01
C PHE A 821 -4.82 -26.94 -8.73
N ARG A 822 -5.93 -27.69 -8.76
CA ARG A 822 -6.32 -28.58 -7.64
C ARG A 822 -5.25 -29.65 -7.36
N THR A 823 -4.71 -30.25 -8.42
CA THR A 823 -3.67 -31.28 -8.33
C THR A 823 -2.38 -30.71 -7.75
N VAL A 824 -1.92 -29.56 -8.26
CA VAL A 824 -0.72 -28.88 -7.76
C VAL A 824 -0.87 -28.51 -6.29
N LEU A 825 -2.03 -27.97 -5.88
CA LEU A 825 -2.31 -27.66 -4.48
C LEU A 825 -2.22 -28.92 -3.61
N ALA A 826 -2.86 -30.02 -4.01
CA ALA A 826 -2.86 -31.27 -3.27
C ALA A 826 -1.45 -31.85 -3.12
N HIS A 827 -0.67 -31.95 -4.21
CA HIS A 827 0.71 -32.43 -4.17
C HIS A 827 1.59 -31.63 -3.19
N ASN A 828 1.44 -30.31 -3.17
CA ASN A 828 2.24 -29.45 -2.32
C ASN A 828 1.84 -29.53 -0.84
N ILE A 829 0.55 -29.59 -0.53
CA ILE A 829 0.10 -29.81 0.85
C ILE A 829 0.52 -31.20 1.34
N ASP A 830 0.41 -32.23 0.49
CA ASP A 830 0.81 -33.60 0.83
C ASP A 830 2.32 -33.75 1.04
N ASP A 831 3.15 -33.05 0.27
CA ASP A 831 4.61 -32.99 0.45
C ASP A 831 4.96 -32.35 1.80
N LEU A 832 4.37 -31.18 2.12
CA LEU A 832 4.57 -30.50 3.40
C LEU A 832 4.12 -31.35 4.59
N VAL A 833 2.94 -31.96 4.51
CA VAL A 833 2.44 -32.89 5.55
C VAL A 833 3.34 -34.12 5.64
N GLY A 834 3.80 -34.65 4.50
CA GLY A 834 4.77 -35.74 4.43
C GLY A 834 6.05 -35.43 5.19
N ASN A 835 6.66 -34.29 4.92
CA ASN A 835 7.95 -33.90 5.49
C ASN A 835 7.84 -33.48 6.96
N TYR A 836 6.90 -32.60 7.30
CA TYR A 836 6.85 -31.98 8.62
C TYR A 836 6.00 -32.74 9.62
N VAL A 837 4.83 -33.25 9.22
CA VAL A 837 3.87 -33.88 10.16
C VAL A 837 4.08 -35.39 10.26
N ARG A 838 4.32 -36.08 9.13
CA ARG A 838 4.43 -37.56 9.12
C ARG A 838 5.85 -38.05 9.40
N ARG A 839 6.87 -37.43 8.81
CA ARG A 839 8.27 -37.81 9.02
C ARG A 839 8.92 -37.15 10.23
N GLY A 840 8.32 -36.08 10.77
CA GLY A 840 8.89 -35.37 11.91
C GLY A 840 10.26 -34.73 11.60
N THR A 841 10.43 -34.14 10.41
CA THR A 841 11.74 -33.59 9.98
C THR A 841 12.28 -32.51 10.93
N MET A 842 11.42 -31.96 11.79
CA MET A 842 11.76 -30.93 12.77
C MET A 842 11.70 -31.41 14.22
N ASP A 843 11.47 -32.70 14.51
CA ASP A 843 11.39 -33.25 15.87
C ASP A 843 12.64 -32.91 16.72
N SER A 844 13.81 -32.88 16.08
CA SER A 844 15.08 -32.55 16.75
C SER A 844 15.18 -31.09 17.20
N ALA A 845 14.21 -30.22 16.86
CA ALA A 845 14.12 -28.83 17.29
C ALA A 845 13.41 -28.65 18.65
N GLY A 846 12.94 -29.75 19.27
CA GLY A 846 12.38 -29.73 20.62
C GLY A 846 11.23 -28.74 20.79
N GLU A 847 11.32 -27.85 21.78
CA GLU A 847 10.30 -26.83 22.08
C GLU A 847 10.04 -25.86 20.91
N THR A 848 10.98 -25.76 19.98
CA THR A 848 10.99 -24.76 18.91
C THR A 848 10.49 -25.32 17.57
N GLU A 849 9.98 -26.55 17.58
CA GLU A 849 9.36 -27.19 16.43
C GLU A 849 8.20 -26.35 15.84
N GLY A 850 8.01 -26.43 14.52
CA GLY A 850 6.89 -25.80 13.81
C GLY A 850 7.29 -24.75 12.78
N TYR A 851 8.58 -24.55 12.51
CA TYR A 851 9.03 -23.68 11.43
C TYR A 851 9.41 -24.46 10.17
N PHE A 852 9.12 -23.89 9.01
CA PHE A 852 9.51 -24.42 7.71
C PHE A 852 10.97 -24.04 7.39
N GLY A 853 11.75 -25.03 6.94
CA GLY A 853 13.09 -24.80 6.39
C GLY A 853 13.03 -24.26 4.95
N ILE A 854 14.16 -23.75 4.44
CA ILE A 854 14.33 -23.31 3.04
C ILE A 854 15.32 -24.21 2.30
N ALA A 855 15.07 -24.49 1.00
CA ALA A 855 15.97 -25.28 0.17
C ALA A 855 17.34 -24.60 -0.06
N SER A 856 17.39 -23.27 0.05
CA SER A 856 18.61 -22.46 -0.06
C SER A 856 19.37 -22.26 1.25
N ALA A 857 19.10 -23.07 2.30
CA ALA A 857 19.70 -23.01 3.65
C ALA A 857 21.21 -23.30 3.71
N ARG A 858 21.95 -22.87 2.68
CA ARG A 858 23.32 -22.37 2.78
C ARG A 858 23.40 -20.98 3.45
N GLU A 859 22.29 -20.38 3.87
CA GLU A 859 22.31 -19.29 4.86
C GLU A 859 22.47 -19.90 6.27
N ASP A 860 23.69 -19.79 6.79
CA ASP A 860 24.20 -20.39 8.03
C ASP A 860 23.26 -20.20 9.23
N GLU A 861 22.47 -21.25 9.50
CA GLU A 861 21.95 -21.60 10.82
C GLU A 861 20.81 -20.69 11.38
N ALA A 862 20.24 -19.80 10.55
CA ALA A 862 19.14 -18.90 10.89
C ALA A 862 17.96 -18.97 9.90
N ILE A 863 16.77 -18.53 10.33
CA ILE A 863 15.57 -18.39 9.50
C ILE A 863 14.97 -16.99 9.60
N SER A 864 14.11 -16.63 8.66
CA SER A 864 13.27 -15.42 8.74
C SER A 864 11.89 -15.75 9.32
N PRO A 865 11.57 -15.32 10.56
CA PRO A 865 10.30 -15.65 11.20
C PRO A 865 9.09 -15.14 10.41
N TRP A 866 9.20 -13.93 9.86
CA TRP A 866 8.15 -13.32 9.02
C TRP A 866 7.80 -14.15 7.77
N GLN A 867 8.71 -14.95 7.21
CA GLN A 867 8.36 -15.84 6.11
C GLN A 867 7.49 -17.02 6.56
N ASN A 868 7.70 -17.49 7.78
CA ASN A 868 6.85 -18.51 8.41
C ASN A 868 5.47 -17.92 8.74
N ASP A 869 5.41 -16.65 9.14
CA ASP A 869 4.14 -15.95 9.37
C ASP A 869 3.31 -15.83 8.08
N TYR A 870 3.95 -15.50 6.94
CA TYR A 870 3.26 -15.56 5.63
C TYR A 870 2.71 -16.94 5.31
N MET A 871 3.51 -17.98 5.56
CA MET A 871 3.09 -19.37 5.32
C MET A 871 1.88 -19.74 6.21
N ALA A 872 1.90 -19.36 7.49
CA ALA A 872 0.79 -19.59 8.40
C ALA A 872 -0.51 -18.91 7.93
N ILE A 873 -0.44 -17.67 7.44
CA ILE A 873 -1.61 -16.96 6.90
C ILE A 873 -2.18 -17.67 5.66
N VAL A 874 -1.32 -18.10 4.73
CA VAL A 874 -1.75 -18.83 3.53
C VAL A 874 -2.38 -20.17 3.89
N LEU A 875 -1.78 -20.93 4.82
CA LEU A 875 -2.35 -22.19 5.30
C LEU A 875 -3.66 -21.99 6.05
N ALA A 876 -3.81 -20.91 6.83
CA ALA A 876 -5.07 -20.56 7.47
C ALA A 876 -6.19 -20.34 6.44
N GLN A 877 -5.91 -19.68 5.32
CA GLN A 877 -6.89 -19.56 4.24
C GLN A 877 -7.30 -20.92 3.69
N GLU A 878 -6.33 -21.82 3.45
CA GLU A 878 -6.61 -23.16 2.94
C GLU A 878 -7.36 -24.04 3.95
N VAL A 879 -7.16 -23.84 5.25
CA VAL A 879 -7.98 -24.46 6.31
C VAL A 879 -9.43 -23.99 6.23
N ARG A 880 -9.67 -22.68 6.04
CA ARG A 880 -11.02 -22.13 5.87
C ARG A 880 -11.70 -22.66 4.61
N ARG A 881 -10.93 -22.93 3.55
CA ARG A 881 -11.40 -23.54 2.29
C ARG A 881 -11.62 -25.05 2.38
N GLY A 882 -11.25 -25.68 3.50
CA GLY A 882 -11.39 -27.12 3.69
C GLY A 882 -10.37 -27.97 2.92
N THR A 883 -9.22 -27.39 2.55
CA THR A 883 -8.16 -28.09 1.82
C THR A 883 -7.62 -29.25 2.67
N PRO A 884 -7.67 -30.52 2.19
CA PRO A 884 -7.18 -31.67 2.93
C PRO A 884 -5.72 -31.50 3.36
N GLY A 885 -5.39 -31.87 4.61
CA GLY A 885 -4.03 -31.77 5.15
C GLY A 885 -3.62 -30.37 5.66
N ALA A 886 -4.23 -29.28 5.17
CA ALA A 886 -3.86 -27.92 5.57
C ALA A 886 -4.00 -27.68 7.08
N ARG A 887 -5.05 -28.25 7.71
CA ARG A 887 -5.28 -28.10 9.17
C ARG A 887 -4.19 -28.75 10.01
N ALA A 888 -3.75 -29.95 9.63
CA ALA A 888 -2.68 -30.65 10.33
C ALA A 888 -1.38 -29.83 10.27
N LEU A 889 -1.08 -29.28 9.10
CA LEU A 889 0.11 -28.47 8.89
C LEU A 889 0.05 -27.13 9.63
N LEU A 890 -1.10 -26.46 9.63
CA LEU A 890 -1.29 -25.21 10.36
C LEU A 890 -1.15 -25.42 11.88
N ASN A 891 -1.78 -26.46 12.43
CA ASN A 891 -1.66 -26.81 13.86
C ASN A 891 -0.22 -27.11 14.27
N TRP A 892 0.54 -27.78 13.40
CA TRP A 892 1.98 -28.01 13.58
C TRP A 892 2.73 -26.67 13.60
N SER A 893 2.51 -25.81 12.60
CA SER A 893 3.19 -24.51 12.52
C SER A 893 2.82 -23.53 13.64
N ALA A 894 1.61 -23.64 14.19
CA ALA A 894 1.12 -22.82 15.30
C ALA A 894 1.98 -22.99 16.55
N GLY A 895 2.61 -24.15 16.75
CA GLY A 895 3.57 -24.38 17.84
C GLY A 895 4.71 -23.37 17.82
N TYR A 896 5.32 -23.15 16.65
CA TYR A 896 6.40 -22.18 16.49
C TYR A 896 5.89 -20.73 16.52
N VAL A 897 4.79 -20.41 15.82
CA VAL A 897 4.26 -19.04 15.75
C VAL A 897 3.81 -18.54 17.12
N ALA A 898 3.01 -19.32 17.85
CA ALA A 898 2.59 -18.98 19.21
C ALA A 898 3.73 -19.13 20.23
N GLY A 899 4.55 -20.17 20.09
CA GLY A 899 5.66 -20.48 21.00
C GLY A 899 6.67 -19.34 21.10
N ARG A 900 6.98 -18.66 19.98
CA ARG A 900 7.81 -17.44 19.96
C ARG A 900 7.33 -16.39 20.97
N VAL A 901 6.02 -16.16 21.05
CA VAL A 901 5.43 -15.14 21.93
C VAL A 901 5.26 -15.66 23.36
N LEU A 902 4.95 -16.95 23.52
CA LEU A 902 4.65 -17.53 24.83
C LEU A 902 5.89 -17.86 25.66
N ALA A 903 7.04 -18.08 25.02
CA ALA A 903 8.26 -18.48 25.71
C ALA A 903 8.74 -17.46 26.77
N PRO A 904 9.29 -17.92 27.91
CA PRO A 904 9.95 -17.04 28.87
C PRO A 904 11.14 -16.30 28.25
N GLY A 905 11.27 -15.00 28.51
CA GLY A 905 12.32 -14.16 27.92
C GLY A 905 12.04 -13.67 26.50
N SER A 906 10.82 -13.87 25.98
CA SER A 906 10.37 -13.29 24.71
C SER A 906 10.41 -11.76 24.76
N ASN A 907 11.09 -11.14 23.80
CA ASN A 907 11.05 -9.69 23.54
C ASN A 907 10.63 -9.48 22.07
N ILE A 908 9.89 -8.39 21.80
CA ILE A 908 9.36 -8.09 20.48
C ILE A 908 10.45 -8.03 19.41
N ASP A 909 11.61 -7.46 19.75
CA ASP A 909 12.75 -7.30 18.84
C ASP A 909 13.29 -8.65 18.32
N VAL A 910 13.16 -9.70 19.11
CA VAL A 910 13.64 -11.05 18.79
C VAL A 910 12.56 -11.89 18.12
N ILE A 911 11.31 -11.77 18.55
CA ILE A 911 10.21 -12.61 18.05
C ILE A 911 9.63 -12.11 16.72
N ALA A 912 9.66 -10.79 16.50
CA ALA A 912 9.26 -10.11 15.27
C ALA A 912 10.45 -9.58 14.45
N GLY A 913 11.69 -9.87 14.88
CA GLY A 913 12.91 -9.53 14.16
C GLY A 913 13.03 -10.19 12.79
N GLN A 914 13.99 -9.73 12.00
CA GLN A 914 14.18 -10.18 10.61
C GLN A 914 14.82 -11.57 10.51
N ARG A 915 15.52 -12.02 11.56
CA ARG A 915 16.25 -13.29 11.62
C ARG A 915 16.15 -13.91 13.01
N GLN A 916 16.06 -15.24 13.05
CA GLN A 916 16.15 -16.05 14.26
C GLN A 916 17.14 -17.18 14.07
N ARG A 917 18.06 -17.31 15.03
CA ARG A 917 19.07 -18.37 15.04
C ARG A 917 18.44 -19.66 15.55
N VAL A 918 18.37 -20.68 14.69
CA VAL A 918 17.70 -21.95 14.99
C VAL A 918 18.63 -23.17 14.94
N ILE A 919 19.84 -23.00 14.40
CA ILE A 919 20.89 -24.02 14.39
C ILE A 919 22.11 -23.48 15.15
N GLY A 920 22.75 -24.34 15.94
CA GLY A 920 23.99 -24.06 16.64
C GLY A 920 25.23 -24.37 15.80
N PRO A 921 26.43 -23.94 16.26
CA PRO A 921 27.70 -24.05 15.53
C PRO A 921 28.13 -25.49 15.18
N THR A 922 27.51 -26.50 15.79
CA THR A 922 27.74 -27.92 15.49
C THR A 922 26.80 -28.47 14.41
N GLY A 923 25.92 -27.64 13.84
CA GLY A 923 24.86 -28.04 12.92
C GLY A 923 23.62 -28.64 13.61
N ALA A 924 23.62 -28.77 14.93
CA ALA A 924 22.46 -29.22 15.71
C ALA A 924 21.42 -28.10 15.87
N ARG A 925 20.13 -28.44 15.87
CA ARG A 925 19.06 -27.45 16.13
C ARG A 925 19.03 -27.07 17.59
N TYR A 926 18.74 -25.81 17.89
CA TYR A 926 18.40 -25.42 19.25
C TYR A 926 17.07 -26.08 19.64
N GLN A 927 17.02 -26.63 20.84
CA GLN A 927 15.87 -27.38 21.35
C GLN A 927 14.98 -26.55 22.27
N SER A 928 15.42 -25.36 22.68
CA SER A 928 14.70 -24.48 23.60
C SER A 928 14.60 -23.06 23.05
N TRP A 929 13.50 -22.38 23.38
CA TRP A 929 13.31 -20.96 23.03
C TRP A 929 14.36 -20.06 23.68
N ARG A 930 14.78 -20.41 24.89
CA ARG A 930 15.83 -19.68 25.62
C ARG A 930 17.12 -19.64 24.81
N ASP A 931 17.53 -20.76 24.22
CA ASP A 931 18.76 -20.83 23.43
C ASP A 931 18.61 -20.03 22.13
N ILE A 932 17.48 -20.16 21.43
CA ILE A 932 17.18 -19.35 20.23
C ILE A 932 17.27 -17.86 20.56
N PHE A 933 16.61 -17.38 21.61
CA PHE A 933 16.60 -15.95 21.95
C PHE A 933 17.96 -15.45 22.38
N THR A 934 18.65 -16.22 23.23
CA THR A 934 19.99 -15.86 23.71
C THR A 934 20.97 -15.76 22.55
N GLU A 935 21.00 -16.76 21.67
CA GLU A 935 21.96 -16.80 20.56
C GLU A 935 21.59 -15.84 19.43
N THR A 936 20.29 -15.62 19.17
CA THR A 936 19.84 -14.60 18.22
C THR A 936 20.27 -13.21 18.71
N ALA A 937 20.04 -12.88 19.98
CA ALA A 937 20.45 -11.60 20.55
C ALA A 937 21.98 -11.43 20.59
N ARG A 938 22.72 -12.52 20.88
CA ARG A 938 24.19 -12.49 20.92
C ARG A 938 24.81 -12.25 19.53
N LEU A 939 24.27 -12.87 18.48
CA LEU A 939 24.82 -12.81 17.12
C LEU A 939 24.34 -11.60 16.32
N HIS A 940 23.19 -11.04 16.68
CA HIS A 940 22.60 -9.90 16.00
C HIS A 940 22.28 -8.79 17.00
N PRO A 941 23.28 -8.21 17.69
CA PRO A 941 23.05 -7.24 18.76
C PRO A 941 22.59 -5.86 18.27
N ASP A 942 22.63 -5.59 16.95
CA ASP A 942 22.30 -4.28 16.37
C ASP A 942 20.81 -4.16 15.95
N ASP A 943 20.25 -2.95 16.11
CA ASP A 943 18.85 -2.57 15.79
C ASP A 943 18.43 -2.83 14.33
N VAL A 944 19.34 -3.09 13.40
CA VAL A 944 18.99 -3.39 12.00
C VAL A 944 18.37 -4.79 11.84
N TYR A 945 18.72 -5.73 12.72
CA TYR A 945 18.23 -7.11 12.69
C TYR A 945 17.14 -7.38 13.74
N LEU A 946 17.21 -6.66 14.87
CA LEU A 946 16.27 -6.73 15.99
C LEU A 946 15.31 -5.52 16.05
N GLY A 947 15.80 -4.30 15.85
CA GLY A 947 15.03 -3.03 15.86
C GLY A 947 14.23 -2.70 14.60
N GLY A 948 14.06 -3.67 13.69
CA GLY A 948 13.11 -3.62 12.56
C GLY A 948 11.76 -4.28 12.88
N ALA A 949 11.51 -4.62 14.14
CA ALA A 949 10.38 -5.44 14.60
C ALA A 949 8.99 -4.81 14.36
N GLU A 950 8.89 -3.51 14.15
CA GLU A 950 7.61 -2.81 13.94
C GLU A 950 6.84 -3.33 12.71
N GLY A 951 7.55 -3.71 11.64
CA GLY A 951 6.94 -4.33 10.44
C GLY A 951 6.65 -5.83 10.60
N GLY A 952 7.43 -6.52 11.44
CA GLY A 952 7.21 -7.93 11.76
C GLY A 952 6.05 -8.14 12.74
N TYR A 953 5.79 -7.17 13.63
CA TYR A 953 4.72 -7.23 14.62
C TYR A 953 3.34 -7.39 13.97
N GLY A 954 3.00 -6.52 13.01
CA GLY A 954 1.70 -6.56 12.33
C GLY A 954 1.47 -7.87 11.58
N LEU A 955 2.54 -8.42 10.99
CA LEU A 955 2.50 -9.72 10.32
C LEU A 955 2.36 -10.88 11.30
N LEU A 956 3.12 -10.90 12.40
CA LEU A 956 3.01 -11.92 13.45
C LEU A 956 1.62 -11.90 14.10
N ARG A 957 1.07 -10.71 14.36
CA ARG A 957 -0.31 -10.51 14.83
C ARG A 957 -1.30 -11.06 13.82
N GLY A 958 -1.16 -10.72 12.54
CA GLY A 958 -1.99 -11.24 11.46
C GLY A 958 -1.92 -12.77 11.33
N ALA A 959 -0.74 -13.38 11.52
CA ALA A 959 -0.56 -14.82 11.52
C ALA A 959 -1.24 -15.50 12.71
N LEU A 960 -1.07 -14.96 13.92
CA LEU A 960 -1.76 -15.44 15.13
C LEU A 960 -3.28 -15.33 14.99
N GLY A 961 -3.77 -14.18 14.52
CA GLY A 961 -5.19 -13.95 14.26
C GLY A 961 -5.75 -14.93 13.21
N ALA A 962 -5.02 -15.14 12.11
CA ALA A 962 -5.40 -16.13 11.10
C ALA A 962 -5.44 -17.57 11.65
N ILE A 963 -4.47 -17.96 12.49
CA ILE A 963 -4.46 -19.26 13.16
C ILE A 963 -5.69 -19.40 14.08
N VAL A 964 -5.96 -18.40 14.94
CA VAL A 964 -7.11 -18.40 15.85
C VAL A 964 -8.40 -18.59 15.07
N GLN A 965 -8.61 -17.79 14.01
CA GLN A 965 -9.83 -17.86 13.21
C GLN A 965 -10.00 -19.18 12.44
N ALA A 966 -8.91 -19.82 12.03
CA ALA A 966 -8.97 -21.07 11.27
C ALA A 966 -9.09 -22.33 12.15
N THR A 967 -8.59 -22.27 13.40
CA THR A 967 -8.36 -23.47 14.22
C THR A 967 -8.87 -23.39 15.66
N ASN A 968 -9.17 -22.19 16.17
CA ASN A 968 -9.39 -21.95 17.60
C ASN A 968 -8.23 -22.47 18.48
N ASP A 969 -6.97 -22.40 17.99
CA ASP A 969 -5.80 -22.87 18.75
C ASP A 969 -5.61 -22.02 20.02
N PRO A 970 -5.70 -22.62 21.23
CA PRO A 970 -5.66 -21.88 22.48
C PRO A 970 -4.29 -21.22 22.72
N ARG A 971 -3.20 -21.79 22.19
CA ARG A 971 -1.86 -21.20 22.30
C ARG A 971 -1.80 -19.93 21.47
N ALA A 972 -2.34 -19.95 20.25
CA ALA A 972 -2.39 -18.77 19.39
C ALA A 972 -3.30 -17.69 19.98
N THR A 973 -4.42 -18.04 20.61
CA THR A 973 -5.30 -17.09 21.32
C THR A 973 -4.55 -16.38 22.45
N VAL A 974 -3.89 -17.14 23.33
CA VAL A 974 -3.12 -16.57 24.45
C VAL A 974 -1.92 -15.76 23.95
N ALA A 975 -1.24 -16.23 22.90
CA ALA A 975 -0.14 -15.52 22.27
C ALA A 975 -0.59 -14.18 21.67
N LEU A 976 -1.73 -14.16 20.97
CA LEU A 976 -2.31 -12.94 20.41
C LEU A 976 -2.68 -11.94 21.51
N ALA A 977 -3.34 -12.42 22.57
CA ALA A 977 -3.69 -11.58 23.72
C ALA A 977 -2.44 -11.01 24.40
N ARG A 978 -1.40 -11.83 24.60
CA ARG A 978 -0.11 -11.39 25.16
C ARG A 978 0.58 -10.38 24.25
N LEU A 979 0.54 -10.59 22.93
CA LEU A 979 1.13 -9.69 21.95
C LEU A 979 0.43 -8.32 21.98
N LYS A 980 -0.91 -8.30 21.99
CA LYS A 980 -1.72 -7.06 22.13
C LYS A 980 -1.41 -6.32 23.43
N ALA A 981 -1.24 -7.05 24.54
CA ALA A 981 -0.95 -6.49 25.86
C ALA A 981 0.48 -5.98 26.07
N LEU A 982 1.38 -6.08 25.07
CA LEU A 982 2.70 -5.46 25.16
C LEU A 982 2.56 -3.93 25.19
N GLU A 983 3.40 -3.28 26.00
CA GLU A 983 3.40 -1.82 26.13
C GLU A 983 3.60 -1.15 24.75
N GLY A 984 2.66 -0.30 24.33
CA GLY A 984 2.65 0.30 22.98
C GLY A 984 2.05 -0.58 21.87
N GLY A 985 1.68 -1.83 22.15
CA GLY A 985 1.05 -2.77 21.22
C GLY A 985 -0.28 -2.27 20.66
N ASP A 986 -1.10 -1.61 21.49
CA ASP A 986 -2.38 -0.99 21.07
C ASP A 986 -2.14 0.18 20.10
N LYS A 987 -1.14 1.02 20.38
CA LYS A 987 -0.77 2.15 19.52
C LYS A 987 -0.34 1.67 18.14
N LEU A 988 0.42 0.57 18.04
CA LEU A 988 0.83 -0.01 16.76
C LEU A 988 -0.34 -0.48 15.87
N THR A 989 -1.55 -0.59 16.44
CA THR A 989 -2.75 -1.09 15.77
C THR A 989 -3.85 -0.05 15.57
N GLU A 990 -3.67 1.18 16.05
CA GLU A 990 -4.62 2.26 15.83
C GLU A 990 -4.67 2.64 14.33
N PRO A 991 -5.84 2.68 13.69
CA PRO A 991 -5.95 3.10 12.29
C PRO A 991 -5.50 4.55 12.03
N SER A 992 -5.48 5.39 13.08
CA SER A 992 -4.97 6.77 13.09
C SER A 992 -3.46 6.86 13.30
N ASN A 993 -2.80 5.79 13.76
CA ASN A 993 -1.36 5.79 13.97
C ASN A 993 -0.62 5.49 12.66
N GLN A 994 -0.39 6.54 11.88
CA GLN A 994 0.42 6.45 10.65
C GLN A 994 1.91 6.11 10.92
N LEU A 995 2.38 6.20 12.19
CA LEU A 995 3.72 5.79 12.63
C LEU A 995 3.76 4.33 13.09
N GLY A 996 2.61 3.72 13.39
CA GLY A 996 2.48 2.30 13.67
C GLY A 996 2.68 1.54 12.36
N ARG A 997 3.93 1.13 12.07
CA ARG A 997 4.24 0.28 10.92
C ARG A 997 3.49 -1.08 10.92
N SER A 998 2.61 -1.31 11.90
CA SER A 998 1.84 -2.52 12.10
C SER A 998 0.37 -2.45 11.67
N TYR A 999 -0.18 -1.30 11.24
CA TYR A 999 -1.49 -1.28 10.56
C TYR A 999 -1.34 -1.16 9.04
N SER A 1000 -0.88 -2.23 8.41
CA SER A 1000 -1.14 -2.46 6.99
C SER A 1000 -2.45 -3.24 6.88
N PRO A 1001 -3.49 -2.73 6.20
CA PRO A 1001 -4.81 -3.39 6.16
C PRO A 1001 -4.74 -4.82 5.63
N GLN A 1002 -3.73 -5.15 4.82
CA GLN A 1002 -3.47 -6.50 4.35
C GLN A 1002 -3.17 -7.55 5.44
N PHE A 1003 -2.89 -7.14 6.69
CA PHE A 1003 -2.63 -8.02 7.85
C PHE A 1003 -3.60 -7.82 9.01
N ALA A 1004 -4.68 -7.06 8.83
CA ALA A 1004 -5.72 -6.81 9.83
C ALA A 1004 -6.62 -8.06 10.01
N LEU A 1005 -6.07 -9.16 10.52
CA LEU A 1005 -6.71 -10.48 10.58
C LEU A 1005 -7.08 -10.91 12.01
N ASP A 1006 -7.47 -9.98 12.87
CA ASP A 1006 -7.88 -10.34 14.23
C ASP A 1006 -9.21 -11.07 14.24
N PRO A 1007 -9.40 -12.01 15.19
CA PRO A 1007 -10.75 -12.44 15.51
C PRO A 1007 -11.54 -11.24 16.05
N ALA A 1008 -12.82 -11.15 15.68
CA ALA A 1008 -13.75 -10.24 16.35
C ALA A 1008 -13.81 -10.58 17.85
N ASP A 1009 -13.77 -9.55 18.69
CA ASP A 1009 -13.77 -9.67 20.16
C ASP A 1009 -15.03 -10.34 20.73
#